data_AF-A0A3L7WI47-F1
#
_entry.id   AF-A0A3L7WI47-F1
#
_cell.length_a   1.000
_cell.length_b   1.000
_cell.length_c   1.000
_cell.angle_alpha   90.00
_cell.angle_beta   90.00
_cell.angle_gamma   90.00
#
_symmetry.space_group_name_H-M   'P 1'
#
loop_
_entity.id
_entity.type
_entity.pdbx_description
1 polymer ?
#
loop_
_entity_poly.entity_id
_entity_poly.type
_entity_poly.pdbx_seq_one_letter_code
_entity_poly.pdbx_strand_id
1 'polypeptide(L)'
;MSASDSDKIIAFPFSRVTGGNPTPSVSASPKWELIGPVCGWGGTVLALIAVTTPAGEHLYAGTTAGCFLSTDHGATWEARNFGLTSPYIQTLVASPQFARDHTLFAGTLGSGVMRSTNGGMTWQPIDFWQGPTAVTAITLSTEGSGETIVLAGTATGGIFRSSNGGRTFSSSNFGLGDLGVLAIATSPSFETDDIAFALTSTGLHRSTNGGRAWRVVDRGLETEAVQAISLSPAFGEDGIALLATEDAGIFRSTDRGVSWKAASDGLTNQSINAIWISPSFATDKTVYAGSAGDGLFRSTDAGRTWSAVDGGALNNQAIMAICTDQSAKAVVVGLHQSGIFRSTDSGNSWEPSSTGLIARSMSGVLISPAFGDDHTLFASGIEDGIVKSTDEGETWEPANNGLPGTQILSLAISPDYGSDGTILAVLAEGMFRSNDRGASWDPSGPEGLEDPRMVAYSRNIVGGVAVILGSARAMYVSKDGGDTWSDVASPADDDEIVAVSISPNFLQDNTLLVSTYSTTGATRRDRDRAPGARQQFRADTPQSTITVWRSTDGGARWNPVIDQITSARWVTTAFPHDYRGDRETVRNGFFVGVGTLVQRPMWGGRQLWIAERVGKPNSGVLSLTVSPGTVWNRSVYASTTDGIYRSDDEGLTWHGMSEGLHTPTVVSIALAPSFDDDGDAFALTLGGALHRLSHADD
;
A
#
# COMPACT_ATOMS: atom_id res chain seq x y z
N MET A 1 40.23 66.64 -21.20
CA MET A 1 40.40 65.82 -22.42
C MET A 1 39.47 64.63 -22.27
N SER A 2 38.26 64.78 -22.79
CA SER A 2 37.17 63.82 -22.80
C SER A 2 36.60 63.82 -24.21
N ALA A 3 36.41 62.66 -24.81
CA ALA A 3 35.64 62.52 -26.03
C ALA A 3 34.94 61.15 -26.02
N SER A 4 33.62 61.22 -25.96
CA SER A 4 32.64 60.23 -26.35
C SER A 4 32.27 60.39 -27.83
N ASP A 5 31.47 59.43 -28.32
CA ASP A 5 30.54 59.51 -29.46
C ASP A 5 31.08 59.41 -30.89
N SER A 6 30.63 58.39 -31.64
CA SER A 6 29.43 58.49 -32.51
C SER A 6 29.41 57.43 -33.64
N ASP A 7 28.28 56.73 -33.70
CA ASP A 7 27.49 56.33 -34.88
C ASP A 7 28.15 56.01 -36.23
N LYS A 8 27.91 54.77 -36.69
CA LYS A 8 27.55 54.51 -38.09
C LYS A 8 26.35 53.57 -38.20
N ILE A 9 25.21 54.17 -38.49
CA ILE A 9 24.01 53.56 -39.05
C ILE A 9 24.22 53.41 -40.57
N ILE A 10 23.92 52.24 -41.13
CA ILE A 10 23.55 52.07 -42.54
C ILE A 10 22.22 51.31 -42.54
N ALA A 11 21.17 51.97 -43.04
CA ALA A 11 19.84 51.42 -43.24
C ALA A 11 19.66 50.92 -44.68
N PHE A 12 18.67 50.03 -44.90
CA PHE A 12 17.64 49.98 -45.98
C PHE A 12 17.17 48.52 -46.19
N PRO A 13 15.93 48.23 -46.64
CA PRO A 13 14.63 48.90 -46.47
C PRO A 13 13.54 47.96 -45.90
N PHE A 14 12.45 48.54 -45.41
CA PHE A 14 11.25 47.81 -44.96
C PHE A 14 10.46 47.20 -46.13
N SER A 15 10.22 45.89 -46.10
CA SER A 15 9.06 45.26 -46.74
C SER A 15 8.15 44.67 -45.67
N ARG A 16 6.91 45.15 -45.63
CA ARG A 16 5.85 44.74 -44.70
C ARG A 16 5.37 43.34 -45.09
N VAL A 17 5.85 42.30 -44.40
CA VAL A 17 5.18 41.00 -44.34
C VAL A 17 4.46 40.96 -43.01
N THR A 18 3.13 40.82 -43.04
CA THR A 18 2.30 40.55 -41.88
C THR A 18 2.57 39.13 -41.40
N GLY A 19 3.62 38.95 -40.60
CA GLY A 19 3.83 37.76 -39.80
C GLY A 19 3.18 37.96 -38.44
N GLY A 20 2.22 37.12 -38.08
CA GLY A 20 1.81 37.00 -36.69
C GLY A 20 3.03 36.65 -35.85
N ASN A 21 3.17 37.26 -34.68
CA ASN A 21 4.12 36.75 -33.69
C ASN A 21 3.84 35.26 -33.53
N PRO A 22 4.83 34.36 -33.72
CA PRO A 22 4.68 33.04 -33.14
C PRO A 22 4.53 33.28 -31.64
N THR A 23 3.36 32.96 -31.11
CA THR A 23 3.25 32.62 -29.70
C THR A 23 4.40 31.66 -29.41
N PRO A 24 5.20 31.89 -28.35
CA PRO A 24 6.16 30.87 -27.95
C PRO A 24 5.35 29.59 -27.79
N SER A 25 5.68 28.56 -28.56
CA SER A 25 5.21 27.22 -28.28
C SER A 25 5.67 26.94 -26.86
N VAL A 26 4.73 26.88 -25.93
CA VAL A 26 4.99 26.35 -24.61
C VAL A 26 5.33 24.90 -24.88
N SER A 27 6.62 24.53 -24.85
CA SER A 27 6.98 23.12 -24.81
C SER A 27 6.22 22.53 -23.63
N ALA A 28 5.45 21.48 -23.90
CA ALA A 28 4.67 20.84 -22.86
C ALA A 28 5.67 20.28 -21.83
N SER A 29 5.52 20.67 -20.56
CA SER A 29 6.27 20.02 -19.48
C SER A 29 6.05 18.51 -19.55
N PRO A 30 7.10 17.69 -19.31
CA PRO A 30 6.97 16.24 -19.37
C PRO A 30 5.93 15.75 -18.36
N LYS A 31 5.10 14.78 -18.77
CA LYS A 31 4.00 14.22 -17.98
C LYS A 31 4.13 12.71 -17.89
N TRP A 32 3.59 12.12 -16.85
CA TRP A 32 3.52 10.67 -16.71
C TRP A 32 2.37 10.12 -17.53
N GLU A 33 2.66 9.12 -18.37
CA GLU A 33 1.69 8.40 -19.18
C GLU A 33 1.50 7.01 -18.60
N LEU A 34 0.25 6.63 -18.32
CA LEU A 34 -0.09 5.31 -17.85
C LEU A 34 0.18 4.28 -18.96
N ILE A 35 1.08 3.33 -18.70
CA ILE A 35 1.27 2.16 -19.57
C ILE A 35 0.18 1.13 -19.27
N GLY A 36 0.03 0.79 -17.98
CA GLY A 36 -0.95 -0.20 -17.55
C GLY A 36 -0.62 -0.82 -16.19
N PRO A 37 -1.42 -1.81 -15.75
CA PRO A 37 -1.14 -2.57 -14.54
C PRO A 37 -0.05 -3.63 -14.78
N VAL A 38 0.85 -3.76 -13.81
CA VAL A 38 2.00 -4.68 -13.87
C VAL A 38 1.61 -6.15 -13.72
N CYS A 39 0.52 -6.46 -13.00
CA CYS A 39 0.03 -7.83 -12.80
C CYS A 39 -1.42 -8.01 -13.31
N GLY A 40 -1.79 -7.25 -14.33
CA GLY A 40 -3.17 -7.19 -14.81
C GLY A 40 -4.12 -6.45 -13.84
N TRP A 41 -5.38 -6.34 -14.25
CA TRP A 41 -6.42 -5.75 -13.41
C TRP A 41 -6.82 -6.69 -12.29
N GLY A 42 -7.15 -6.13 -11.12
CA GLY A 42 -7.58 -6.90 -9.96
C GLY A 42 -6.78 -6.58 -8.71
N GLY A 43 -6.76 -7.54 -7.79
CA GLY A 43 -6.24 -7.40 -6.43
C GLY A 43 -7.22 -7.94 -5.40
N THR A 44 -6.87 -7.82 -4.13
CA THR A 44 -7.73 -8.28 -3.04
C THR A 44 -8.81 -7.24 -2.72
N VAL A 45 -10.08 -7.64 -2.82
CA VAL A 45 -11.25 -6.78 -2.58
C VAL A 45 -11.93 -7.21 -1.29
N LEU A 46 -11.73 -6.44 -0.21
CA LEU A 46 -12.17 -6.78 1.14
C LEU A 46 -13.56 -6.25 1.49
N ALA A 47 -14.01 -5.20 0.81
CA ALA A 47 -15.32 -4.61 1.06
C ALA A 47 -16.00 -4.20 -0.25
N LEU A 48 -17.30 -4.42 -0.33
CA LEU A 48 -18.15 -3.97 -1.43
C LEU A 48 -19.43 -3.36 -0.86
N ILE A 49 -19.80 -2.19 -1.37
CA ILE A 49 -21.09 -1.55 -1.05
C ILE A 49 -21.75 -1.01 -2.30
N ALA A 50 -23.08 -1.11 -2.35
CA ALA A 50 -23.91 -0.46 -3.34
C ALA A 50 -24.67 0.69 -2.69
N VAL A 51 -24.69 1.86 -3.33
CA VAL A 51 -25.42 3.03 -2.85
C VAL A 51 -26.25 3.64 -3.98
N THR A 52 -27.50 3.98 -3.65
CA THR A 52 -28.40 4.63 -4.61
C THR A 52 -28.20 6.14 -4.55
N THR A 53 -28.02 6.76 -5.71
CA THR A 53 -27.95 8.22 -5.87
C THR A 53 -29.03 8.70 -6.83
N PRO A 54 -29.32 10.01 -6.90
CA PRO A 54 -30.20 10.55 -7.93
C PRO A 54 -29.74 10.29 -9.37
N ALA A 55 -28.43 10.06 -9.59
CA ALA A 55 -27.84 9.80 -10.90
C ALA A 55 -27.85 8.31 -11.29
N GLY A 56 -28.15 7.43 -10.35
CA GLY A 56 -28.05 5.98 -10.52
C GLY A 56 -27.40 5.30 -9.33
N GLU A 57 -27.19 4.00 -9.46
CA GLU A 57 -26.51 3.20 -8.44
C GLU A 57 -25.00 3.27 -8.61
N HIS A 58 -24.29 3.53 -7.52
CA HIS A 58 -22.84 3.56 -7.48
C HIS A 58 -22.36 2.38 -6.63
N LEU A 59 -21.30 1.72 -7.08
CA LEU A 59 -20.63 0.67 -6.33
C LEU A 59 -19.30 1.17 -5.83
N TYR A 60 -18.94 0.83 -4.60
CA TYR A 60 -17.60 1.09 -4.08
C TYR A 60 -16.92 -0.20 -3.64
N ALA A 61 -15.63 -0.28 -3.92
CA ALA A 61 -14.77 -1.39 -3.52
C ALA A 61 -13.67 -0.87 -2.59
N GLY A 62 -13.55 -1.49 -1.41
CA GLY A 62 -12.41 -1.34 -0.51
C GLY A 62 -11.39 -2.43 -0.81
N THR A 63 -10.14 -2.03 -1.07
CA THR A 63 -9.05 -2.92 -1.49
C THR A 63 -7.80 -2.70 -0.64
N THR A 64 -6.74 -3.45 -0.93
CA THR A 64 -5.39 -3.22 -0.37
C THR A 64 -4.71 -1.95 -0.90
N ALA A 65 -5.20 -1.38 -2.01
CA ALA A 65 -4.68 -0.18 -2.66
C ALA A 65 -5.64 1.03 -2.60
N GLY A 66 -6.63 0.98 -1.71
CA GLY A 66 -7.55 2.08 -1.45
C GLY A 66 -8.99 1.79 -1.87
N CYS A 67 -9.75 2.86 -2.10
CA CYS A 67 -11.15 2.83 -2.47
C CYS A 67 -11.32 3.03 -3.98
N PHE A 68 -12.19 2.25 -4.60
CA PHE A 68 -12.56 2.40 -6.01
C PHE A 68 -14.06 2.63 -6.14
N LEU A 69 -14.46 3.43 -7.13
CA LEU A 69 -15.85 3.73 -7.47
C LEU A 69 -16.17 3.19 -8.86
N SER A 70 -17.32 2.56 -9.00
CA SER A 70 -17.96 2.28 -10.28
C SER A 70 -19.32 3.00 -10.35
N THR A 71 -19.57 3.66 -11.49
CA THR A 71 -20.84 4.33 -11.81
C THR A 71 -21.61 3.64 -12.94
N ASP A 72 -21.10 2.51 -13.41
CA ASP A 72 -21.64 1.72 -14.54
C ASP A 72 -21.99 0.28 -14.11
N HIS A 73 -22.44 0.15 -12.87
CA HIS A 73 -22.84 -1.10 -12.23
C HIS A 73 -21.72 -2.14 -12.12
N GLY A 74 -20.47 -1.71 -12.00
CA GLY A 74 -19.30 -2.57 -11.75
C GLY A 74 -18.51 -2.95 -12.98
N ALA A 75 -18.83 -2.40 -14.17
CA ALA A 75 -18.13 -2.72 -15.40
C ALA A 75 -16.74 -2.06 -15.46
N THR A 76 -16.62 -0.82 -14.98
CA THR A 76 -15.35 -0.11 -14.82
C THR A 76 -15.22 0.52 -13.44
N TRP A 77 -13.97 0.64 -12.99
CA TRP A 77 -13.62 1.14 -11.65
C TRP A 77 -12.63 2.29 -11.73
N GLU A 78 -12.78 3.28 -10.85
CA GLU A 78 -11.88 4.43 -10.78
C GLU A 78 -11.42 4.63 -9.34
N ALA A 79 -10.12 4.88 -9.16
CA ALA A 79 -9.56 5.13 -7.84
C ALA A 79 -10.12 6.40 -7.19
N ARG A 80 -10.34 6.33 -5.87
CA ARG A 80 -10.91 7.38 -5.02
C ARG A 80 -10.09 7.51 -3.76
N ASN A 81 -8.79 7.78 -3.93
CA ASN A 81 -7.78 7.64 -2.89
C ASN A 81 -7.23 8.96 -2.34
N PHE A 82 -7.67 10.11 -2.85
CA PHE A 82 -7.11 11.38 -2.44
C PHE A 82 -7.37 11.64 -0.95
N GLY A 83 -6.32 11.91 -0.18
CA GLY A 83 -6.40 12.13 1.27
C GLY A 83 -6.51 10.85 2.12
N LEU A 84 -6.51 9.65 1.51
CA LEU A 84 -6.32 8.41 2.27
C LEU A 84 -4.90 8.34 2.82
N THR A 85 -4.77 8.22 4.13
CA THR A 85 -3.46 8.10 4.81
C THR A 85 -3.02 6.64 4.99
N SER A 86 -3.94 5.69 4.82
CA SER A 86 -3.65 4.25 4.76
C SER A 86 -4.48 3.63 3.63
N PRO A 87 -3.84 2.91 2.69
CA PRO A 87 -4.55 2.39 1.51
C PRO A 87 -5.27 1.07 1.77
N TYR A 88 -4.94 0.34 2.83
CA TYR A 88 -5.55 -0.94 3.14
C TYR A 88 -6.92 -0.73 3.79
N ILE A 89 -7.98 -0.80 2.98
CA ILE A 89 -9.37 -0.66 3.42
C ILE A 89 -9.93 -2.04 3.76
N GLN A 90 -10.21 -2.29 5.04
CA GLN A 90 -10.80 -3.55 5.50
C GLN A 90 -12.33 -3.54 5.44
N THR A 91 -12.94 -2.38 5.64
CA THR A 91 -14.39 -2.22 5.67
C THR A 91 -14.78 -0.86 5.10
N LEU A 92 -15.89 -0.81 4.38
CA LEU A 92 -16.42 0.41 3.78
C LEU A 92 -17.92 0.45 3.99
N VAL A 93 -18.44 1.61 4.39
CA VAL A 93 -19.86 1.79 4.69
C VAL A 93 -20.32 3.19 4.33
N ALA A 94 -21.56 3.29 3.88
CA ALA A 94 -22.19 4.55 3.53
C ALA A 94 -23.17 5.01 4.61
N SER A 95 -23.34 6.32 4.72
CA SER A 95 -24.42 6.91 5.49
C SER A 95 -25.78 6.40 4.99
N PRO A 96 -26.74 6.09 5.88
CA PRO A 96 -28.12 5.82 5.44
C PRO A 96 -28.76 7.01 4.70
N GLN A 97 -28.18 8.21 4.82
CA GLN A 97 -28.58 9.41 4.09
C GLN A 97 -27.63 9.74 2.92
N PHE A 98 -26.88 8.77 2.40
CA PHE A 98 -25.86 8.97 1.36
C PHE A 98 -26.33 9.78 0.16
N ALA A 99 -27.56 9.55 -0.31
CA ALA A 99 -28.13 10.29 -1.45
C ALA A 99 -28.24 11.81 -1.21
N ARG A 100 -28.13 12.27 0.04
CA ARG A 100 -28.16 13.68 0.44
C ARG A 100 -26.81 14.18 0.96
N ASP A 101 -26.12 13.39 1.78
CA ASP A 101 -24.92 13.83 2.50
C ASP A 101 -23.60 13.34 1.87
N HIS A 102 -23.67 12.43 0.91
CA HIS A 102 -22.54 11.78 0.24
C HIS A 102 -21.45 11.28 1.22
N THR A 103 -21.85 10.86 2.42
CA THR A 103 -20.91 10.50 3.49
C THR A 103 -20.56 9.02 3.45
N LEU A 104 -19.26 8.73 3.43
CA LEU A 104 -18.69 7.38 3.52
C LEU A 104 -17.72 7.30 4.71
N PHE A 105 -17.61 6.11 5.28
CA PHE A 105 -16.56 5.78 6.24
C PHE A 105 -15.80 4.54 5.77
N ALA A 106 -14.48 4.58 5.91
CA ALA A 106 -13.59 3.46 5.64
C ALA A 106 -12.83 3.11 6.92
N GLY A 107 -12.86 1.83 7.28
CA GLY A 107 -11.97 1.28 8.30
C GLY A 107 -10.69 0.83 7.63
N THR A 108 -9.57 1.33 8.13
CA THR A 108 -8.25 1.05 7.56
C THR A 108 -7.42 0.19 8.50
N LEU A 109 -6.40 -0.48 7.97
CA LEU A 109 -5.45 -1.23 8.78
C LEU A 109 -4.51 -0.31 9.60
N GLY A 110 -4.16 0.87 9.05
CA GLY A 110 -3.08 1.72 9.58
C GLY A 110 -3.47 3.12 10.05
N SER A 111 -4.66 3.63 9.73
CA SER A 111 -5.06 5.02 10.02
C SER A 111 -6.38 5.16 10.79
N GLY A 112 -6.91 4.06 11.33
CA GLY A 112 -8.18 4.07 12.03
C GLY A 112 -9.34 4.27 11.06
N VAL A 113 -10.27 5.12 11.47
CA VAL A 113 -11.46 5.47 10.67
C VAL A 113 -11.16 6.69 9.80
N MET A 114 -11.33 6.52 8.50
CA MET A 114 -11.30 7.59 7.50
C MET A 114 -12.73 7.96 7.10
N ARG A 115 -12.98 9.26 6.87
CA ARG A 115 -14.28 9.78 6.45
C ARG A 115 -14.18 10.56 5.15
N SER A 116 -15.19 10.40 4.30
CA SER A 116 -15.44 11.27 3.15
C SER A 116 -16.83 11.87 3.28
N THR A 117 -17.00 13.13 2.85
CA THR A 117 -18.29 13.84 2.80
C THR A 117 -18.65 14.28 1.38
N ASN A 118 -17.97 13.72 0.38
CA ASN A 118 -18.12 14.07 -1.03
C ASN A 118 -18.06 12.81 -1.92
N GLY A 119 -18.60 11.69 -1.43
CA GLY A 119 -18.72 10.45 -2.22
C GLY A 119 -17.36 9.83 -2.54
N GLY A 120 -16.40 9.90 -1.62
CA GLY A 120 -15.07 9.31 -1.78
C GLY A 120 -14.10 10.14 -2.61
N MET A 121 -14.47 11.31 -3.12
CA MET A 121 -13.53 12.17 -3.87
C MET A 121 -12.33 12.58 -3.02
N THR A 122 -12.55 12.89 -1.74
CA THR A 122 -11.48 13.15 -0.78
C THR A 122 -11.78 12.49 0.56
N TRP A 123 -10.74 11.99 1.21
CA TRP A 123 -10.79 11.37 2.54
C TRP A 123 -10.01 12.17 3.56
N GLN A 124 -10.46 12.10 4.81
CA GLN A 124 -9.78 12.70 5.95
C GLN A 124 -9.81 11.75 7.14
N PRO A 125 -8.72 11.65 7.92
CA PRO A 125 -8.76 10.95 9.20
C PRO A 125 -9.68 11.70 10.16
N ILE A 126 -10.29 10.97 11.11
CA ILE A 126 -11.12 11.58 12.14
C ILE A 126 -10.22 12.05 13.29
N ASP A 127 -10.07 13.36 13.46
CA ASP A 127 -9.15 13.96 14.45
C ASP A 127 -9.36 13.48 15.90
N PHE A 128 -10.62 13.19 16.28
CA PHE A 128 -10.97 12.74 17.63
C PHE A 128 -11.08 11.22 17.76
N TRP A 129 -10.53 10.48 16.79
CA TRP A 129 -10.37 9.03 16.92
C TRP A 129 -9.27 8.71 17.93
N GLN A 130 -9.65 8.07 19.03
CA GLN A 130 -8.73 7.63 20.09
C GLN A 130 -8.64 6.10 20.18
N GLY A 131 -9.12 5.38 19.16
CA GLY A 131 -9.05 3.93 19.10
C GLY A 131 -7.77 3.42 18.42
N PRO A 132 -7.55 2.10 18.40
CA PRO A 132 -6.50 1.48 17.59
C PRO A 132 -6.56 1.89 16.12
N THR A 133 -5.44 1.77 15.42
CA THR A 133 -5.33 2.09 14.00
C THR A 133 -5.96 1.06 13.09
N ALA A 134 -6.05 -0.21 13.51
CA ALA A 134 -6.64 -1.29 12.74
C ALA A 134 -8.15 -1.39 13.03
N VAL A 135 -8.95 -0.92 12.07
CA VAL A 135 -10.42 -0.95 12.12
C VAL A 135 -10.92 -2.02 11.16
N THR A 136 -11.46 -3.10 11.74
CA THR A 136 -11.87 -4.32 11.05
C THR A 136 -13.31 -4.26 10.57
N ALA A 137 -14.18 -3.53 11.27
CA ALA A 137 -15.60 -3.46 10.96
C ALA A 137 -16.17 -2.08 11.30
N ILE A 138 -17.07 -1.56 10.47
CA ILE A 138 -17.85 -0.36 10.78
C ILE A 138 -19.30 -0.64 10.40
N THR A 139 -20.25 -0.19 11.22
CA THR A 139 -21.66 -0.12 10.84
C THR A 139 -22.24 1.23 11.21
N LEU A 140 -23.21 1.68 10.41
CA LEU A 140 -23.96 2.91 10.63
C LEU A 140 -25.43 2.61 10.79
N SER A 141 -26.07 3.37 11.66
CA SER A 141 -27.53 3.38 11.78
C SER A 141 -28.02 4.72 12.28
N THR A 142 -29.33 4.89 12.39
CA THR A 142 -29.98 6.08 12.93
C THR A 142 -30.67 5.75 14.26
N GLU A 143 -30.39 6.55 15.29
CA GLU A 143 -31.14 6.49 16.55
C GLU A 143 -32.52 7.14 16.36
N GLY A 144 -33.49 6.89 17.27
CA GLY A 144 -34.81 7.55 17.26
C GLY A 144 -34.78 9.08 17.35
N SER A 145 -33.61 9.67 17.64
CA SER A 145 -33.37 11.11 17.58
C SER A 145 -33.13 11.65 16.15
N GLY A 146 -32.90 10.76 15.18
CA GLY A 146 -32.46 11.08 13.82
C GLY A 146 -30.95 11.24 13.68
N GLU A 147 -30.18 11.15 14.76
CA GLU A 147 -28.72 11.22 14.73
C GLU A 147 -28.11 9.91 14.23
N THR A 148 -27.07 10.02 13.41
CA THR A 148 -26.31 8.86 12.91
C THR A 148 -25.40 8.31 14.01
N ILE A 149 -25.60 7.04 14.34
CA ILE A 149 -24.71 6.26 15.19
C ILE A 149 -23.70 5.54 14.32
N VAL A 150 -22.44 5.54 14.76
CA VAL A 150 -21.35 4.78 14.14
C VAL A 150 -20.77 3.85 15.20
N LEU A 151 -20.72 2.55 14.89
CA LEU A 151 -19.98 1.56 15.67
C LEU A 151 -18.77 1.12 14.85
N ALA A 152 -17.57 1.28 15.39
CA ALA A 152 -16.32 0.87 14.78
C ALA A 152 -15.66 -0.23 15.64
N GLY A 153 -15.54 -1.43 15.07
CA GLY A 153 -14.82 -2.55 15.64
C GLY A 153 -13.34 -2.48 15.28
N THR A 154 -12.48 -2.86 16.22
CA THR A 154 -11.03 -2.79 16.05
C THR A 154 -10.39 -4.13 16.37
N ALA A 155 -9.20 -4.36 15.80
CA ALA A 155 -8.49 -5.62 15.99
C ALA A 155 -8.06 -5.89 17.44
N THR A 156 -7.93 -4.86 18.28
CA THR A 156 -7.39 -5.00 19.65
C THR A 156 -8.05 -4.14 20.72
N GLY A 157 -8.86 -3.13 20.36
CA GLY A 157 -9.41 -2.13 21.29
C GLY A 157 -10.90 -2.27 21.57
N GLY A 158 -11.55 -3.29 21.01
CA GLY A 158 -12.98 -3.50 21.10
C GLY A 158 -13.76 -2.61 20.14
N ILE A 159 -14.93 -2.18 20.58
CA ILE A 159 -15.87 -1.37 19.84
C ILE A 159 -15.81 0.08 20.32
N PHE A 160 -15.74 1.00 19.38
CA PHE A 160 -15.86 2.43 19.60
C PHE A 160 -17.19 2.92 19.04
N ARG A 161 -17.95 3.65 19.85
CA ARG A 161 -19.26 4.19 19.50
C ARG A 161 -19.20 5.71 19.37
N SER A 162 -19.81 6.22 18.31
CA SER A 162 -20.13 7.63 18.10
C SER A 162 -21.65 7.79 18.04
N SER A 163 -22.19 8.83 18.67
CA SER A 163 -23.60 9.23 18.58
C SER A 163 -23.80 10.60 17.93
N ASN A 164 -22.82 11.06 17.16
CA ASN A 164 -22.85 12.37 16.51
C ASN A 164 -22.27 12.31 15.08
N GLY A 165 -22.60 11.24 14.34
CA GLY A 165 -22.20 11.09 12.95
C GLY A 165 -20.69 10.94 12.73
N GLY A 166 -20.00 10.28 13.67
CA GLY A 166 -18.58 9.96 13.58
C GLY A 166 -17.65 11.11 14.00
N ARG A 167 -18.16 12.19 14.61
CA ARG A 167 -17.31 13.31 15.02
C ARG A 167 -16.43 12.99 16.22
N THR A 168 -16.97 12.25 17.18
CA THR A 168 -16.23 11.82 18.38
C THR A 168 -16.57 10.39 18.74
N PHE A 169 -15.56 9.60 19.12
CA PHE A 169 -15.73 8.22 19.51
C PHE A 169 -15.45 8.02 20.99
N SER A 170 -16.14 7.04 21.58
CA SER A 170 -15.91 6.57 22.94
C SER A 170 -15.96 5.05 22.98
N SER A 171 -15.15 4.42 23.83
CA SER A 171 -15.17 2.96 23.97
C SER A 171 -16.53 2.46 24.45
N SER A 172 -16.99 1.36 23.88
CA SER A 172 -18.30 0.76 24.11
C SER A 172 -18.16 -0.74 24.37
N ASN A 173 -17.31 -1.09 25.35
CA ASN A 173 -16.84 -2.46 25.57
C ASN A 173 -17.50 -3.17 26.76
N PHE A 174 -18.48 -2.55 27.42
CA PHE A 174 -19.09 -3.15 28.60
C PHE A 174 -19.78 -4.48 28.23
N GLY A 175 -19.32 -5.58 28.82
CA GLY A 175 -19.82 -6.93 28.54
C GLY A 175 -19.15 -7.65 27.38
N LEU A 176 -18.13 -7.05 26.74
CA LEU A 176 -17.21 -7.76 25.85
C LEU A 176 -16.06 -8.36 26.66
N GLY A 177 -15.85 -9.68 26.56
CA GLY A 177 -14.72 -10.37 27.19
C GLY A 177 -13.43 -10.28 26.38
N ASP A 178 -13.56 -10.23 25.06
CA ASP A 178 -12.48 -10.06 24.08
C ASP A 178 -12.67 -8.75 23.31
N LEU A 179 -11.56 -8.09 23.01
CA LEU A 179 -11.49 -6.80 22.33
C LEU A 179 -11.08 -6.94 20.86
N GLY A 180 -10.75 -8.14 20.38
CA GLY A 180 -10.59 -8.42 18.95
C GLY A 180 -11.96 -8.53 18.28
N VAL A 181 -12.39 -7.47 17.61
CA VAL A 181 -13.67 -7.45 16.90
C VAL A 181 -13.44 -7.84 15.44
N LEU A 182 -14.21 -8.80 14.94
CA LEU A 182 -14.14 -9.27 13.56
C LEU A 182 -15.21 -8.61 12.69
N ALA A 183 -16.44 -8.51 13.20
CA ALA A 183 -17.57 -7.95 12.46
C ALA A 183 -18.62 -7.35 13.40
N ILE A 184 -19.39 -6.38 12.91
CA ILE A 184 -20.48 -5.73 13.64
C ILE A 184 -21.66 -5.55 12.67
N ALA A 185 -22.89 -5.78 13.16
CA ALA A 185 -24.10 -5.44 12.43
C ALA A 185 -25.12 -4.75 13.32
N THR A 186 -25.85 -3.80 12.75
CA THR A 186 -27.00 -3.14 13.39
C THR A 186 -28.29 -3.56 12.70
N SER A 187 -29.36 -3.73 13.47
CA SER A 187 -30.70 -4.01 12.93
C SER A 187 -31.10 -2.97 11.88
N PRO A 188 -31.73 -3.35 10.75
CA PRO A 188 -32.36 -2.38 9.84
C PRO A 188 -33.44 -1.53 10.51
N SER A 189 -34.03 -2.02 11.61
CA SER A 189 -35.01 -1.30 12.44
C SER A 189 -34.40 -0.70 13.72
N PHE A 190 -33.08 -0.44 13.71
CA PHE A 190 -32.32 0.03 14.87
C PHE A 190 -32.95 1.23 15.58
N GLU A 191 -33.54 2.16 14.83
CA GLU A 191 -34.24 3.35 15.34
C GLU A 191 -35.31 3.00 16.39
N THR A 192 -35.88 1.80 16.28
CA THR A 192 -36.98 1.31 17.11
C THR A 192 -36.59 0.17 18.05
N ASP A 193 -35.60 -0.65 17.70
CA ASP A 193 -35.27 -1.86 18.46
C ASP A 193 -33.91 -1.81 19.17
N ASP A 194 -33.04 -0.85 18.82
CA ASP A 194 -31.71 -0.69 19.42
C ASP A 194 -30.83 -1.97 19.38
N ILE A 195 -31.10 -2.89 18.46
CA ILE A 195 -30.40 -4.18 18.37
C ILE A 195 -29.13 -4.05 17.54
N ALA A 196 -28.01 -4.47 18.14
CA ALA A 196 -26.74 -4.65 17.43
C ALA A 196 -26.11 -5.99 17.81
N PHE A 197 -25.27 -6.50 16.92
CA PHE A 197 -24.45 -7.68 17.12
C PHE A 197 -22.98 -7.34 16.92
N ALA A 198 -22.12 -7.98 17.71
CA ALA A 198 -20.68 -7.89 17.60
C ALA A 198 -20.06 -9.29 17.63
N LEU A 199 -19.26 -9.59 16.62
CA LEU A 199 -18.47 -10.79 16.50
C LEU A 199 -17.07 -10.49 17.00
N THR A 200 -16.64 -11.21 18.03
CA THR A 200 -15.27 -11.15 18.56
C THR A 200 -14.58 -12.48 18.31
N SER A 201 -13.25 -12.53 18.40
CA SER A 201 -12.47 -13.77 18.26
C SER A 201 -12.88 -14.87 19.25
N THR A 202 -13.56 -14.53 20.35
CA THR A 202 -14.05 -15.50 21.35
C THR A 202 -15.56 -15.75 21.31
N GLY A 203 -16.32 -15.05 20.46
CA GLY A 203 -17.74 -15.35 20.27
C GLY A 203 -18.65 -14.18 19.91
N LEU A 204 -19.93 -14.51 19.75
CA LEU A 204 -21.01 -13.61 19.35
C LEU A 204 -21.64 -12.90 20.56
N HIS A 205 -21.74 -11.59 20.45
CA HIS A 205 -22.35 -10.71 21.44
C HIS A 205 -23.51 -9.93 20.82
N ARG A 206 -24.52 -9.63 21.65
CA ARG A 206 -25.71 -8.86 21.28
C ARG A 206 -25.98 -7.73 22.26
N SER A 207 -26.34 -6.59 21.71
CA SER A 207 -26.84 -5.41 22.42
C SER A 207 -28.33 -5.22 22.14
N THR A 208 -29.05 -4.69 23.15
CA THR A 208 -30.44 -4.20 23.01
C THR A 208 -30.61 -2.77 23.52
N ASN A 209 -29.51 -2.02 23.60
CA ASN A 209 -29.49 -0.65 24.09
C ASN A 209 -28.58 0.24 23.23
N GLY A 210 -28.58 -0.02 21.92
CA GLY A 210 -27.93 0.82 20.93
C GLY A 210 -26.40 0.69 20.91
N GLY A 211 -25.88 -0.47 21.29
CA GLY A 211 -24.45 -0.80 21.31
C GLY A 211 -23.71 -0.33 22.56
N ARG A 212 -24.43 0.06 23.63
CA ARG A 212 -23.84 0.59 24.88
C ARG A 212 -23.37 -0.50 25.83
N ALA A 213 -24.02 -1.67 25.80
CA ALA A 213 -23.63 -2.85 26.56
C ALA A 213 -23.91 -4.12 25.76
N TRP A 214 -23.08 -5.14 25.98
CA TRP A 214 -23.08 -6.37 25.21
C TRP A 214 -23.31 -7.57 26.11
N ARG A 215 -23.98 -8.59 25.58
CA ARG A 215 -24.15 -9.88 26.24
C ARG A 215 -23.89 -10.99 25.23
N VAL A 216 -23.15 -12.01 25.66
CA VAL A 216 -22.93 -13.22 24.86
C VAL A 216 -24.27 -13.86 24.49
N VAL A 217 -24.41 -14.29 23.24
CA VAL A 217 -25.57 -15.04 22.72
C VAL A 217 -25.08 -16.21 21.85
N ASP A 218 -24.51 -17.20 22.53
CA ASP A 218 -23.86 -18.39 21.99
C ASP A 218 -24.74 -19.63 21.96
N ARG A 219 -26.05 -19.49 22.23
CA ARG A 219 -26.97 -20.64 22.27
C ARG A 219 -27.06 -21.31 20.89
N GLY A 220 -26.42 -22.48 20.76
CA GLY A 220 -26.32 -23.23 19.51
C GLY A 220 -25.10 -22.88 18.65
N LEU A 221 -24.15 -22.10 19.19
CA LEU A 221 -22.85 -21.73 18.62
C LEU A 221 -21.76 -22.12 19.64
N GLU A 222 -21.52 -23.41 19.83
CA GLU A 222 -20.45 -23.82 20.74
C GLU A 222 -19.11 -23.78 19.99
N THR A 223 -18.23 -22.83 20.37
CA THR A 223 -16.81 -22.72 19.95
C THR A 223 -16.47 -22.26 18.52
N GLU A 224 -17.44 -21.86 17.72
CA GLU A 224 -17.19 -21.50 16.31
C GLU A 224 -16.68 -20.07 16.13
N ALA A 225 -15.59 -19.91 15.36
CA ALA A 225 -15.07 -18.61 14.94
C ALA A 225 -15.99 -18.00 13.88
N VAL A 226 -16.73 -16.96 14.26
CA VAL A 226 -17.71 -16.31 13.38
C VAL A 226 -17.05 -15.16 12.61
N GLN A 227 -17.07 -15.27 11.29
CA GLN A 227 -16.39 -14.35 10.36
C GLN A 227 -17.30 -13.20 9.92
N ALA A 228 -18.58 -13.47 9.66
CA ALA A 228 -19.53 -12.46 9.20
C ALA A 228 -20.95 -12.69 9.72
N ILE A 229 -21.75 -11.62 9.74
CA ILE A 229 -23.16 -11.63 10.12
C ILE A 229 -23.97 -10.81 9.10
N SER A 230 -25.13 -11.32 8.72
CA SER A 230 -26.10 -10.58 7.91
C SER A 230 -27.50 -10.69 8.51
N LEU A 231 -28.22 -9.57 8.52
CA LEU A 231 -29.59 -9.45 9.05
C LEU A 231 -30.56 -9.24 7.88
N SER A 232 -31.72 -9.89 7.93
CA SER A 232 -32.74 -9.66 6.91
C SER A 232 -33.19 -8.19 6.89
N PRO A 233 -33.55 -7.63 5.72
CA PRO A 233 -34.10 -6.27 5.64
C PRO A 233 -35.32 -6.04 6.55
N ALA A 234 -36.11 -7.11 6.78
CA ALA A 234 -37.26 -7.12 7.68
C ALA A 234 -36.97 -7.81 9.03
N PHE A 235 -35.73 -7.75 9.53
CA PHE A 235 -35.31 -8.39 10.78
C PHE A 235 -36.19 -8.04 11.98
N GLY A 236 -36.73 -6.81 11.98
CA GLY A 236 -37.72 -6.34 12.94
C GLY A 236 -39.01 -7.16 12.98
N GLU A 237 -39.34 -7.88 11.92
CA GLU A 237 -40.58 -8.63 11.73
C GLU A 237 -40.33 -10.14 11.70
N ASP A 238 -39.35 -10.59 10.91
CA ASP A 238 -39.08 -12.02 10.68
C ASP A 238 -38.01 -12.62 11.62
N GLY A 239 -37.22 -11.78 12.28
CA GLY A 239 -36.13 -12.18 13.17
C GLY A 239 -35.03 -13.01 12.52
N ILE A 240 -34.90 -12.97 11.19
CA ILE A 240 -33.95 -13.80 10.43
C ILE A 240 -32.56 -13.15 10.44
N ALA A 241 -31.58 -13.91 10.94
CA ALA A 241 -30.17 -13.56 10.85
C ALA A 241 -29.37 -14.79 10.45
N LEU A 242 -28.25 -14.55 9.76
CA LEU A 242 -27.32 -15.60 9.35
C LEU A 242 -25.90 -15.23 9.74
N LEU A 243 -25.13 -16.23 10.15
CA LEU A 243 -23.72 -16.14 10.49
C LEU A 243 -22.91 -17.01 9.55
N ALA A 244 -21.77 -16.49 9.12
CA ALA A 244 -20.73 -17.24 8.43
C ALA A 244 -19.60 -17.54 9.41
N THR A 245 -19.04 -18.74 9.34
CA THR A 245 -17.99 -19.21 10.26
C THR A 245 -16.76 -19.69 9.50
N GLU A 246 -15.62 -19.72 10.19
CA GLU A 246 -14.33 -20.12 9.63
C GLU A 246 -14.30 -21.58 9.21
N ASP A 247 -14.97 -22.49 9.95
CA ASP A 247 -14.87 -23.94 9.71
C ASP A 247 -16.18 -24.73 9.89
N ALA A 248 -17.30 -24.11 10.30
CA ALA A 248 -18.57 -24.80 10.61
C ALA A 248 -19.75 -24.40 9.69
N GLY A 249 -19.47 -23.68 8.61
CA GLY A 249 -20.44 -23.25 7.63
C GLY A 249 -21.30 -22.10 8.13
N ILE A 250 -22.62 -22.25 7.97
CA ILE A 250 -23.58 -21.18 8.22
C ILE A 250 -24.50 -21.54 9.38
N PHE A 251 -24.74 -20.57 10.26
CA PHE A 251 -25.74 -20.66 11.31
C PHE A 251 -26.87 -19.68 11.08
N ARG A 252 -28.09 -20.10 11.41
CA ARG A 252 -29.32 -19.36 11.17
C ARG A 252 -30.11 -19.16 12.45
N SER A 253 -30.59 -17.94 12.64
CA SER A 253 -31.57 -17.57 13.67
C SER A 253 -32.91 -17.18 13.04
N THR A 254 -33.98 -17.43 13.77
CA THR A 254 -35.35 -16.95 13.47
C THR A 254 -36.01 -16.30 14.68
N ASP A 255 -35.23 -16.02 15.72
CA ASP A 255 -35.70 -15.48 17.00
C ASP A 255 -34.92 -14.22 17.37
N ARG A 256 -34.53 -13.44 16.35
CA ARG A 256 -33.78 -12.19 16.49
C ARG A 256 -32.40 -12.36 17.14
N GLY A 257 -31.73 -13.45 16.80
CA GLY A 257 -30.38 -13.79 17.27
C GLY A 257 -30.33 -14.18 18.75
N VAL A 258 -31.40 -14.80 19.28
CA VAL A 258 -31.44 -15.37 20.63
C VAL A 258 -30.91 -16.81 20.63
N SER A 259 -31.17 -17.56 19.56
CA SER A 259 -30.61 -18.89 19.33
C SER A 259 -30.28 -19.12 17.86
N TRP A 260 -29.35 -20.05 17.64
CA TRP A 260 -28.77 -20.35 16.34
C TRP A 260 -28.81 -21.84 16.06
N LYS A 261 -28.93 -22.19 14.78
CA LYS A 261 -28.90 -23.57 14.30
C LYS A 261 -28.07 -23.65 13.04
N ALA A 262 -27.27 -24.70 12.90
CA ALA A 262 -26.55 -24.98 11.66
C ALA A 262 -27.53 -25.07 10.47
N ALA A 263 -27.14 -24.47 9.35
CA ALA A 263 -27.92 -24.36 8.13
C ALA A 263 -26.99 -24.43 6.91
N SER A 264 -26.11 -25.42 6.91
CA SER A 264 -25.02 -25.62 5.93
C SER A 264 -25.33 -26.68 4.87
N ASP A 265 -26.59 -27.13 4.77
CA ASP A 265 -26.96 -28.21 3.84
C ASP A 265 -26.76 -27.75 2.38
N GLY A 266 -25.98 -28.52 1.62
CA GLY A 266 -25.58 -28.20 0.25
C GLY A 266 -24.30 -27.35 0.10
N LEU A 267 -23.68 -26.90 1.19
CA LEU A 267 -22.34 -26.29 1.13
C LEU A 267 -21.28 -27.40 0.98
N THR A 268 -20.42 -27.31 -0.04
CA THR A 268 -19.29 -28.23 -0.20
C THR A 268 -18.06 -27.79 0.59
N ASN A 269 -18.01 -26.52 0.98
CA ASN A 269 -16.98 -25.93 1.83
C ASN A 269 -17.64 -25.18 3.00
N GLN A 270 -17.18 -25.46 4.21
CA GLN A 270 -17.73 -24.90 5.44
C GLN A 270 -16.96 -23.68 5.94
N SER A 271 -15.88 -23.29 5.25
CA SER A 271 -15.19 -22.04 5.50
C SER A 271 -15.84 -20.92 4.71
N ILE A 272 -16.61 -20.08 5.39
CA ILE A 272 -17.44 -19.02 4.79
C ILE A 272 -16.93 -17.65 5.26
N ASN A 273 -16.42 -16.87 4.31
CA ASN A 273 -15.85 -15.54 4.55
C ASN A 273 -16.92 -14.44 4.49
N ALA A 274 -17.89 -14.57 3.57
CA ALA A 274 -18.86 -13.52 3.29
C ALA A 274 -20.29 -14.07 3.24
N ILE A 275 -21.25 -13.28 3.70
CA ILE A 275 -22.67 -13.62 3.61
C ILE A 275 -23.50 -12.37 3.31
N TRP A 276 -24.39 -12.48 2.33
CA TRP A 276 -25.19 -11.37 1.84
C TRP A 276 -26.66 -11.76 1.65
N ILE A 277 -27.56 -11.03 2.29
CA ILE A 277 -29.00 -11.19 2.13
C ILE A 277 -29.50 -10.20 1.08
N SER A 278 -30.27 -10.68 0.11
CA SER A 278 -30.86 -9.86 -0.97
C SER A 278 -31.68 -8.68 -0.41
N PRO A 279 -31.60 -7.48 -0.99
CA PRO A 279 -32.54 -6.39 -0.69
C PRO A 279 -34.00 -6.78 -0.92
N SER A 280 -34.25 -7.73 -1.84
CA SER A 280 -35.57 -8.28 -2.16
C SER A 280 -35.93 -9.54 -1.34
N PHE A 281 -35.24 -9.81 -0.23
CA PHE A 281 -35.41 -11.01 0.59
C PHE A 281 -36.85 -11.29 1.06
N ALA A 282 -37.67 -10.26 1.19
CA ALA A 282 -39.09 -10.41 1.52
C ALA A 282 -39.81 -11.29 0.49
N THR A 283 -39.46 -11.19 -0.79
CA THR A 283 -40.09 -11.87 -1.92
C THR A 283 -39.27 -13.04 -2.44
N ASP A 284 -37.96 -12.88 -2.63
CA ASP A 284 -37.11 -13.87 -3.30
C ASP A 284 -36.50 -14.92 -2.35
N LYS A 285 -36.42 -14.60 -1.05
CA LYS A 285 -35.75 -15.42 -0.03
C LYS A 285 -34.28 -15.75 -0.37
N THR A 286 -33.65 -14.92 -1.19
CA THR A 286 -32.30 -15.14 -1.73
C THR A 286 -31.22 -14.74 -0.73
N VAL A 287 -30.24 -15.60 -0.55
CA VAL A 287 -29.03 -15.34 0.21
C VAL A 287 -27.83 -15.88 -0.55
N TYR A 288 -26.72 -15.16 -0.53
CA TYR A 288 -25.45 -15.59 -1.06
C TYR A 288 -24.44 -15.85 0.06
N ALA A 289 -23.63 -16.88 -0.10
CA ALA A 289 -22.53 -17.23 0.81
C ALA A 289 -21.26 -17.43 0.01
N GLY A 290 -20.23 -16.68 0.37
CA GLY A 290 -18.91 -16.71 -0.24
C GLY A 290 -17.98 -17.56 0.59
N SER A 291 -17.45 -18.63 -0.01
CA SER A 291 -16.53 -19.54 0.68
C SER A 291 -15.07 -19.12 0.51
N ALA A 292 -14.19 -19.69 1.33
CA ALA A 292 -12.75 -19.46 1.25
C ALA A 292 -12.06 -20.17 0.07
N GLY A 293 -12.77 -21.04 -0.68
CA GLY A 293 -12.16 -21.76 -1.80
C GLY A 293 -13.09 -22.45 -2.80
N ASP A 294 -14.38 -22.63 -2.50
CA ASP A 294 -15.34 -23.28 -3.41
C ASP A 294 -16.26 -22.26 -4.10
N GLY A 295 -15.83 -20.99 -4.18
CA GLY A 295 -16.61 -19.94 -4.83
C GLY A 295 -17.88 -19.57 -4.07
N LEU A 296 -18.97 -19.37 -4.81
CA LEU A 296 -20.21 -18.75 -4.33
C LEU A 296 -21.39 -19.73 -4.29
N PHE A 297 -22.06 -19.78 -3.15
CA PHE A 297 -23.30 -20.51 -2.94
C PHE A 297 -24.50 -19.57 -2.87
N ARG A 298 -25.65 -20.05 -3.35
CA ARG A 298 -26.94 -19.36 -3.25
C ARG A 298 -27.95 -20.26 -2.57
N SER A 299 -28.73 -19.64 -1.69
CA SER A 299 -29.97 -20.16 -1.14
C SER A 299 -31.12 -19.37 -1.73
N THR A 300 -32.22 -20.03 -2.10
CA THR A 300 -33.51 -19.38 -2.45
C THR A 300 -34.62 -19.72 -1.46
N ASP A 301 -34.27 -20.29 -0.29
CA ASP A 301 -35.22 -20.72 0.74
C ASP A 301 -34.89 -20.12 2.11
N ALA A 302 -34.36 -18.89 2.11
CA ALA A 302 -34.02 -18.12 3.31
C ALA A 302 -32.88 -18.73 4.16
N GLY A 303 -31.89 -19.32 3.51
CA GLY A 303 -30.67 -19.84 4.09
C GLY A 303 -30.85 -21.21 4.73
N ARG A 304 -31.76 -22.05 4.21
CA ARG A 304 -31.96 -23.42 4.72
C ARG A 304 -31.17 -24.43 3.91
N THR A 305 -31.15 -24.29 2.59
CA THR A 305 -30.38 -25.13 1.67
C THR A 305 -29.60 -24.29 0.67
N TRP A 306 -28.45 -24.80 0.24
CA TRP A 306 -27.50 -24.08 -0.59
C TRP A 306 -27.17 -24.85 -1.86
N SER A 307 -26.83 -24.11 -2.90
CA SER A 307 -26.37 -24.63 -4.18
C SER A 307 -25.27 -23.73 -4.73
N ALA A 308 -24.22 -24.30 -5.30
CA ALA A 308 -23.23 -23.52 -6.03
C ALA A 308 -23.88 -22.90 -7.28
N VAL A 309 -23.56 -21.65 -7.59
CA VAL A 309 -24.21 -20.91 -8.69
C VAL A 309 -23.25 -20.32 -9.72
N ASP A 310 -21.95 -20.51 -9.54
CA ASP A 310 -20.94 -19.88 -10.40
C ASP A 310 -20.71 -20.58 -11.75
N GLY A 311 -21.33 -21.73 -12.01
CA GLY A 311 -21.09 -22.52 -13.22
C GLY A 311 -19.62 -22.96 -13.38
N GLY A 312 -18.84 -22.93 -12.30
CA GLY A 312 -17.41 -23.18 -12.25
C GLY A 312 -16.52 -21.95 -12.44
N ALA A 313 -17.08 -20.76 -12.73
CA ALA A 313 -16.31 -19.54 -12.98
C ALA A 313 -15.57 -19.02 -11.74
N LEU A 314 -16.04 -19.35 -10.54
CA LEU A 314 -15.46 -18.96 -9.25
C LEU A 314 -14.87 -20.15 -8.48
N ASN A 315 -14.71 -21.30 -9.11
CA ASN A 315 -14.07 -22.46 -8.49
C ASN A 315 -12.64 -22.11 -8.04
N ASN A 316 -12.23 -22.57 -6.86
CA ASN A 316 -10.93 -22.28 -6.25
C ASN A 316 -10.70 -20.79 -5.95
N GLN A 317 -11.75 -19.95 -5.97
CA GLN A 317 -11.66 -18.55 -5.57
C GLN A 317 -12.19 -18.35 -4.16
N ALA A 318 -11.43 -17.60 -3.35
CA ALA A 318 -11.90 -17.11 -2.06
C ALA A 318 -12.75 -15.86 -2.28
N ILE A 319 -14.03 -15.92 -1.88
CA ILE A 319 -14.95 -14.79 -1.94
C ILE A 319 -14.80 -13.98 -0.65
N MET A 320 -14.38 -12.73 -0.76
CA MET A 320 -14.10 -11.86 0.39
C MET A 320 -15.24 -10.88 0.67
N ALA A 321 -15.94 -10.43 -0.37
CA ALA A 321 -17.06 -9.51 -0.25
C ALA A 321 -18.14 -9.81 -1.29
N ILE A 322 -19.39 -9.49 -0.96
CA ILE A 322 -20.54 -9.67 -1.85
C ILE A 322 -21.44 -8.44 -1.72
N CYS A 323 -21.89 -7.91 -2.85
CA CYS A 323 -23.01 -6.96 -2.87
C CYS A 323 -23.93 -7.22 -4.06
N THR A 324 -25.16 -6.73 -3.97
CA THR A 324 -26.12 -6.76 -5.08
C THR A 324 -26.63 -5.37 -5.38
N ASP A 325 -27.13 -5.17 -6.58
CA ASP A 325 -27.95 -4.00 -6.89
C ASP A 325 -29.29 -4.03 -6.12
N GLN A 326 -30.00 -2.90 -6.12
CA GLN A 326 -31.34 -2.80 -5.52
C GLN A 326 -32.34 -3.81 -6.12
N SER A 327 -32.18 -4.19 -7.40
CA SER A 327 -33.06 -5.18 -8.03
C SER A 327 -32.69 -6.64 -7.72
N ALA A 328 -31.56 -6.86 -7.04
CA ALA A 328 -30.96 -8.17 -6.76
C ALA A 328 -30.66 -9.03 -8.02
N LYS A 329 -30.58 -8.40 -9.19
CA LYS A 329 -30.24 -9.06 -10.45
C LYS A 329 -28.74 -9.03 -10.71
N ALA A 330 -28.11 -7.89 -10.46
CA ALA A 330 -26.67 -7.79 -10.55
C ALA A 330 -26.06 -8.23 -9.22
N VAL A 331 -25.12 -9.18 -9.29
CA VAL A 331 -24.34 -9.64 -8.15
C VAL A 331 -22.88 -9.34 -8.43
N VAL A 332 -22.21 -8.70 -7.49
CA VAL A 332 -20.79 -8.38 -7.58
C VAL A 332 -20.09 -9.04 -6.42
N VAL A 333 -19.00 -9.76 -6.72
CA VAL A 333 -18.19 -10.44 -5.72
C VAL A 333 -16.76 -9.92 -5.79
N GLY A 334 -16.21 -9.63 -4.61
CA GLY A 334 -14.81 -9.29 -4.41
C GLY A 334 -14.04 -10.53 -4.02
N LEU A 335 -12.89 -10.74 -4.65
CA LEU A 335 -12.08 -11.94 -4.53
C LEU A 335 -10.77 -11.62 -3.80
N HIS A 336 -10.14 -12.67 -3.27
CA HIS A 336 -8.74 -12.62 -2.87
C HIS A 336 -7.86 -12.63 -4.13
N GLN A 337 -7.03 -11.61 -4.32
CA GLN A 337 -6.07 -11.41 -5.43
C GLN A 337 -6.68 -11.27 -6.85
N SER A 338 -7.81 -11.91 -7.15
CA SER A 338 -8.40 -11.98 -8.50
C SER A 338 -9.33 -10.82 -8.85
N GLY A 339 -9.45 -9.80 -7.99
CA GLY A 339 -10.27 -8.62 -8.24
C GLY A 339 -11.76 -8.88 -8.04
N ILE A 340 -12.55 -8.55 -9.06
CA ILE A 340 -14.00 -8.52 -9.04
C ILE A 340 -14.56 -9.39 -10.16
N PHE A 341 -15.57 -10.19 -9.81
CA PHE A 341 -16.44 -10.86 -10.75
C PHE A 341 -17.85 -10.33 -10.62
N ARG A 342 -18.58 -10.35 -11.74
CA ARG A 342 -19.92 -9.81 -11.84
C ARG A 342 -20.84 -10.79 -12.54
N SER A 343 -22.07 -10.84 -12.06
CA SER A 343 -23.20 -11.47 -12.71
C SER A 343 -24.28 -10.42 -12.96
N THR A 344 -25.01 -10.54 -14.07
CA THR A 344 -26.16 -9.68 -14.41
C THR A 344 -27.49 -10.44 -14.40
N ASP A 345 -27.46 -11.73 -14.07
CA ASP A 345 -28.58 -12.67 -14.17
C ASP A 345 -28.84 -13.42 -12.87
N SER A 346 -28.69 -12.74 -11.73
CA SER A 346 -28.87 -13.28 -10.37
C SER A 346 -27.91 -14.41 -10.03
N GLY A 347 -26.68 -14.30 -10.51
CA GLY A 347 -25.59 -15.21 -10.21
C GLY A 347 -25.62 -16.50 -11.03
N ASN A 348 -26.29 -16.57 -12.19
CA ASN A 348 -26.31 -17.79 -13.01
C ASN A 348 -25.15 -17.85 -14.02
N SER A 349 -24.65 -16.69 -14.46
CA SER A 349 -23.44 -16.55 -15.26
C SER A 349 -22.56 -15.43 -14.70
N TRP A 350 -21.25 -15.57 -14.89
CA TRP A 350 -20.23 -14.72 -14.28
C TRP A 350 -19.15 -14.34 -15.28
N GLU A 351 -18.69 -13.09 -15.16
CA GLU A 351 -17.59 -12.55 -15.94
C GLU A 351 -16.62 -11.76 -15.04
N PRO A 352 -15.31 -11.77 -15.34
CA PRO A 352 -14.36 -10.85 -14.73
C PRO A 352 -14.77 -9.40 -15.02
N SER A 353 -14.72 -8.54 -14.00
CA SER A 353 -15.22 -7.15 -14.09
C SER A 353 -14.31 -6.18 -13.33
N SER A 354 -13.00 -6.31 -13.56
CA SER A 354 -11.96 -5.57 -12.82
C SER A 354 -11.32 -4.43 -13.61
N THR A 355 -11.81 -4.10 -14.81
CA THR A 355 -11.28 -3.00 -15.62
C THR A 355 -11.22 -1.71 -14.81
N GLY A 356 -10.07 -1.05 -14.73
CA GLY A 356 -9.87 0.14 -13.92
C GLY A 356 -9.46 -0.12 -12.46
N LEU A 357 -9.59 -1.35 -11.96
CA LEU A 357 -9.21 -1.76 -10.60
C LEU A 357 -7.73 -2.21 -10.57
N ILE A 358 -6.84 -1.32 -10.17
CA ILE A 358 -5.38 -1.60 -10.05
C ILE A 358 -5.06 -1.66 -8.55
N ALA A 359 -5.17 -2.85 -7.96
CA ALA A 359 -5.11 -3.06 -6.52
C ALA A 359 -4.15 -4.17 -6.08
N ARG A 360 -3.03 -4.34 -6.80
CA ARG A 360 -1.96 -5.27 -6.45
C ARG A 360 -0.87 -4.58 -5.64
N SER A 361 -0.41 -5.26 -4.59
CA SER A 361 0.63 -4.72 -3.71
C SER A 361 2.03 -4.97 -4.27
N MET A 362 2.50 -4.04 -5.10
CA MET A 362 3.86 -4.03 -5.63
C MET A 362 4.80 -3.24 -4.74
N SER A 363 6.01 -3.76 -4.54
CA SER A 363 7.05 -3.19 -3.68
C SER A 363 8.10 -2.38 -4.45
N GLY A 364 8.32 -2.67 -5.73
CA GLY A 364 9.30 -1.95 -6.53
C GLY A 364 9.31 -2.32 -8.01
N VAL A 365 9.94 -1.46 -8.80
CA VAL A 365 10.32 -1.68 -10.20
C VAL A 365 11.82 -1.49 -10.32
N LEU A 366 12.47 -2.38 -11.08
CA LEU A 366 13.89 -2.34 -11.44
C LEU A 366 14.01 -2.29 -12.96
N ILE A 367 15.00 -1.55 -13.43
CA ILE A 367 15.33 -1.41 -14.86
C ILE A 367 16.63 -2.12 -15.15
N SER A 368 16.70 -2.80 -16.30
CA SER A 368 17.93 -3.42 -16.78
C SER A 368 19.03 -2.37 -16.95
N PRO A 369 20.27 -2.62 -16.47
CA PRO A 369 21.43 -1.83 -16.84
C PRO A 369 21.74 -1.81 -18.34
N ALA A 370 21.15 -2.73 -19.12
CA ALA A 370 21.21 -2.78 -20.58
C ALA A 370 19.86 -2.41 -21.23
N PHE A 371 19.01 -1.64 -20.54
CA PHE A 371 17.65 -1.31 -20.99
C PHE A 371 17.57 -0.74 -22.40
N GLY A 372 18.53 0.10 -22.81
CA GLY A 372 18.56 0.65 -24.17
C GLY A 372 18.70 -0.40 -25.28
N ASP A 373 19.16 -1.61 -24.95
CA ASP A 373 19.28 -2.74 -25.88
C ASP A 373 18.20 -3.81 -25.66
N ASP A 374 17.83 -4.08 -24.39
CA ASP A 374 16.98 -5.23 -24.01
C ASP A 374 15.56 -4.86 -23.57
N HIS A 375 15.26 -3.58 -23.41
CA HIS A 375 13.97 -3.03 -22.97
C HIS A 375 13.37 -3.73 -21.74
N THR A 376 14.22 -4.28 -20.87
CA THR A 376 13.80 -5.19 -19.80
C THR A 376 13.53 -4.45 -18.49
N LEU A 377 12.35 -4.70 -17.92
CA LEU A 377 11.93 -4.27 -16.59
C LEU A 377 11.59 -5.48 -15.72
N PHE A 378 11.82 -5.35 -14.42
CA PHE A 378 11.33 -6.27 -13.40
C PHE A 378 10.49 -5.51 -12.39
N ALA A 379 9.43 -6.14 -11.91
CA ALA A 379 8.69 -5.64 -10.77
C ALA A 379 8.46 -6.77 -9.76
N SER A 380 8.35 -6.40 -8.49
CA SER A 380 8.11 -7.35 -7.42
C SER A 380 6.96 -6.93 -6.53
N GLY A 381 6.27 -7.91 -5.97
CA GLY A 381 5.20 -7.71 -5.00
C GLY A 381 5.18 -8.80 -3.94
N ILE A 382 4.20 -8.70 -3.04
CA ILE A 382 3.98 -9.67 -1.96
C ILE A 382 3.08 -10.81 -2.46
N GLU A 383 2.18 -10.52 -3.40
CA GLU A 383 1.17 -11.46 -3.89
C GLU A 383 1.64 -12.21 -5.15
N ASP A 384 2.28 -11.50 -6.09
CA ASP A 384 2.60 -12.01 -7.44
C ASP A 384 4.03 -12.51 -7.63
N GLY A 385 4.92 -12.30 -6.64
CA GLY A 385 6.32 -12.64 -6.81
C GLY A 385 7.03 -11.61 -7.66
N ILE A 386 7.83 -12.09 -8.60
CA ILE A 386 8.56 -11.31 -9.60
C ILE A 386 7.81 -11.43 -10.93
N VAL A 387 7.60 -10.32 -11.58
CA VAL A 387 7.15 -10.25 -12.97
C VAL A 387 8.17 -9.51 -13.81
N LYS A 388 8.25 -9.87 -15.08
CA LYS A 388 9.21 -9.35 -16.05
C LYS A 388 8.49 -8.81 -17.27
N SER A 389 8.97 -7.69 -17.80
CA SER A 389 8.62 -7.17 -19.11
C SER A 389 9.89 -7.08 -19.96
N THR A 390 9.77 -7.33 -21.26
CA THR A 390 10.82 -7.13 -22.27
C THR A 390 10.38 -6.17 -23.39
N ASP A 391 9.33 -5.40 -23.12
CA ASP A 391 8.66 -4.48 -24.04
C ASP A 391 8.31 -3.16 -23.30
N GLU A 392 9.23 -2.67 -22.48
CA GLU A 392 9.11 -1.38 -21.79
C GLU A 392 7.89 -1.26 -20.85
N GLY A 393 7.39 -2.39 -20.37
CA GLY A 393 6.29 -2.48 -19.42
C GLY A 393 4.91 -2.62 -20.08
N GLU A 394 4.82 -2.76 -21.40
CA GLU A 394 3.55 -2.99 -22.11
C GLU A 394 2.92 -4.34 -21.75
N THR A 395 3.73 -5.39 -21.65
CA THR A 395 3.28 -6.72 -21.20
C THR A 395 4.20 -7.29 -20.13
N TRP A 396 3.62 -8.13 -19.27
CA TRP A 396 4.28 -8.71 -18.11
C TRP A 396 4.05 -10.21 -18.04
N GLU A 397 5.11 -10.95 -17.74
CA GLU A 397 5.07 -12.38 -17.50
C GLU A 397 5.60 -12.74 -16.09
N PRO A 398 5.02 -13.75 -15.41
CA PRO A 398 5.56 -14.25 -14.16
C PRO A 398 6.97 -14.82 -14.32
N ALA A 399 7.88 -14.41 -13.43
CA ALA A 399 9.30 -14.80 -13.43
C ALA A 399 9.66 -15.51 -12.11
N ASN A 400 8.86 -16.50 -11.70
CA ASN A 400 8.91 -17.12 -10.37
C ASN A 400 9.46 -18.56 -10.34
N ASN A 401 9.86 -19.12 -11.49
CA ASN A 401 10.22 -20.53 -11.59
C ASN A 401 11.45 -20.88 -10.72
N GLY A 402 11.27 -21.76 -9.73
CA GLY A 402 12.32 -22.12 -8.76
C GLY A 402 12.24 -21.37 -7.42
N LEU A 403 11.40 -20.34 -7.31
CA LEU A 403 11.15 -19.68 -6.02
C LEU A 403 10.16 -20.49 -5.16
N PRO A 404 10.33 -20.51 -3.83
CA PRO A 404 9.45 -21.25 -2.91
C PRO A 404 8.13 -20.52 -2.62
N GLY A 405 8.04 -19.23 -2.95
CA GLY A 405 6.88 -18.38 -2.67
C GLY A 405 6.93 -17.07 -3.46
N THR A 406 5.90 -16.25 -3.28
CA THR A 406 5.71 -14.99 -4.02
C THR A 406 6.01 -13.74 -3.18
N GLN A 407 6.38 -13.90 -1.91
CA GLN A 407 6.68 -12.76 -1.03
C GLN A 407 8.12 -12.29 -1.23
N ILE A 408 8.31 -11.36 -2.17
CA ILE A 408 9.63 -10.80 -2.45
C ILE A 408 9.90 -9.61 -1.54
N LEU A 409 10.91 -9.75 -0.68
CA LEU A 409 11.31 -8.72 0.28
C LEU A 409 12.27 -7.70 -0.34
N SER A 410 13.18 -8.17 -1.21
CA SER A 410 14.16 -7.31 -1.89
C SER A 410 14.64 -7.94 -3.19
N LEU A 411 14.84 -7.12 -4.21
CA LEU A 411 15.46 -7.49 -5.47
C LEU A 411 16.69 -6.62 -5.74
N ALA A 412 17.72 -7.21 -6.33
CA ALA A 412 18.86 -6.47 -6.85
C ALA A 412 19.30 -7.05 -8.20
N ILE A 413 19.54 -6.18 -9.18
CA ILE A 413 20.02 -6.54 -10.52
C ILE A 413 21.53 -6.32 -10.61
N SER A 414 22.25 -7.28 -11.19
CA SER A 414 23.69 -7.15 -11.41
C SER A 414 23.96 -5.95 -12.31
N PRO A 415 24.96 -5.09 -12.01
CA PRO A 415 25.34 -4.01 -12.91
C PRO A 415 25.84 -4.49 -14.28
N ASP A 416 26.26 -5.76 -14.37
CA ASP A 416 26.72 -6.42 -15.58
C ASP A 416 25.63 -7.32 -16.23
N TYR A 417 24.36 -7.13 -15.83
CA TYR A 417 23.19 -7.91 -16.26
C TYR A 417 23.08 -8.16 -17.76
N GLY A 418 23.45 -7.18 -18.59
CA GLY A 418 23.44 -7.36 -20.05
C GLY A 418 24.29 -8.56 -20.49
N SER A 419 25.40 -8.81 -19.79
CA SER A 419 26.35 -9.89 -20.06
C SER A 419 26.14 -11.14 -19.21
N ASP A 420 25.81 -11.02 -17.93
CA ASP A 420 25.73 -12.14 -16.99
C ASP A 420 24.30 -12.63 -16.71
N GLY A 421 23.28 -11.82 -17.05
CA GLY A 421 21.88 -12.09 -16.77
C GLY A 421 21.55 -12.22 -15.28
N THR A 422 22.39 -11.72 -14.38
CA THR A 422 22.30 -12.03 -12.96
C THR A 422 21.31 -11.13 -12.21
N ILE A 423 20.45 -11.75 -11.41
CA ILE A 423 19.53 -11.08 -10.48
C ILE A 423 19.54 -11.83 -9.14
N LEU A 424 19.42 -11.09 -8.04
CA LEU A 424 19.23 -11.64 -6.69
C LEU A 424 17.84 -11.29 -6.18
N ALA A 425 17.18 -12.28 -5.58
CA ALA A 425 15.91 -12.13 -4.90
C ALA A 425 16.04 -12.59 -3.45
N VAL A 426 15.46 -11.83 -2.52
CA VAL A 426 15.40 -12.17 -1.11
C VAL A 426 13.94 -12.39 -0.72
N LEU A 427 13.69 -13.55 -0.12
CA LEU A 427 12.42 -13.97 0.45
C LEU A 427 12.64 -14.37 1.91
N ALA A 428 11.55 -14.57 2.66
CA ALA A 428 11.65 -15.05 4.04
C ALA A 428 12.37 -16.41 4.15
N GLU A 429 12.26 -17.23 3.10
CA GLU A 429 12.86 -18.57 3.00
C GLU A 429 14.36 -18.54 2.67
N GLY A 430 14.91 -17.43 2.19
CA GLY A 430 16.31 -17.35 1.79
C GLY A 430 16.59 -16.36 0.66
N MET A 431 17.84 -16.36 0.20
CA MET A 431 18.25 -15.64 -1.00
C MET A 431 18.28 -16.60 -2.19
N PHE A 432 17.87 -16.11 -3.36
CA PHE A 432 17.82 -16.84 -4.60
C PHE A 432 18.53 -16.05 -5.70
N ARG A 433 19.18 -16.75 -6.61
CA ARG A 433 19.92 -16.16 -7.73
C ARG A 433 19.39 -16.72 -9.05
N SER A 434 19.15 -15.82 -9.99
CA SER A 434 19.01 -16.16 -11.41
C SER A 434 20.27 -15.72 -12.13
N ASN A 435 20.77 -16.55 -13.07
CA ASN A 435 21.83 -16.22 -14.02
C ASN A 435 21.32 -16.30 -15.48
N ASP A 436 20.01 -16.37 -15.65
CA ASP A 436 19.33 -16.57 -16.92
C ASP A 436 18.24 -15.52 -17.15
N ARG A 437 18.48 -14.31 -16.64
CA ARG A 437 17.62 -13.13 -16.83
C ARG A 437 16.21 -13.32 -16.24
N GLY A 438 16.13 -13.97 -15.08
CA GLY A 438 14.90 -14.21 -14.33
C GLY A 438 14.07 -15.41 -14.81
N ALA A 439 14.60 -16.26 -15.70
CA ALA A 439 13.85 -17.42 -16.20
C ALA A 439 13.80 -18.58 -15.19
N SER A 440 14.85 -18.74 -14.37
CA SER A 440 14.87 -19.69 -13.25
C SER A 440 15.71 -19.19 -12.08
N TRP A 441 15.39 -19.69 -10.90
CA TRP A 441 15.99 -19.26 -9.64
C TRP A 441 16.52 -20.46 -8.85
N ASP A 442 17.77 -20.35 -8.40
CA ASP A 442 18.42 -21.32 -7.54
C ASP A 442 18.70 -20.72 -6.16
N PRO A 443 18.58 -21.49 -5.06
CA PRO A 443 18.99 -21.03 -3.73
C PRO A 443 20.46 -20.56 -3.72
N SER A 444 20.74 -19.46 -3.04
CA SER A 444 22.07 -18.86 -2.92
C SER A 444 22.24 -18.17 -1.57
N GLY A 445 23.46 -17.75 -1.23
CA GLY A 445 23.76 -16.96 -0.03
C GLY A 445 24.71 -17.66 0.94
N PRO A 446 25.05 -16.97 2.05
CA PRO A 446 25.93 -17.52 3.08
C PRO A 446 25.29 -18.73 3.78
N GLU A 447 26.13 -19.64 4.25
CA GLU A 447 25.69 -20.76 5.08
C GLU A 447 25.10 -20.26 6.40
N GLY A 448 23.94 -20.79 6.80
CA GLY A 448 23.24 -20.38 8.02
C GLY A 448 22.54 -19.02 7.93
N LEU A 449 22.23 -18.55 6.71
CA LEU A 449 21.43 -17.34 6.50
C LEU A 449 20.03 -17.49 7.14
N GLU A 450 19.72 -16.63 8.12
CA GLU A 450 18.42 -16.58 8.78
C GLU A 450 17.74 -15.21 8.55
N ASP A 451 16.45 -15.25 8.20
CA ASP A 451 15.58 -14.07 7.99
C ASP A 451 16.21 -12.97 7.10
N PRO A 452 16.74 -13.29 5.90
CA PRO A 452 17.26 -12.27 5.02
C PRO A 452 16.13 -11.35 4.57
N ARG A 453 16.41 -10.04 4.50
CA ARG A 453 15.40 -9.03 4.14
C ARG A 453 15.83 -8.13 3.00
N MET A 454 17.13 -7.98 2.77
CA MET A 454 17.67 -6.88 1.98
C MET A 454 18.90 -7.30 1.19
N VAL A 455 18.96 -6.92 -0.09
CA VAL A 455 20.14 -7.14 -0.92
C VAL A 455 20.42 -5.91 -1.78
N ALA A 456 21.70 -5.60 -2.00
CA ALA A 456 22.11 -4.53 -2.89
C ALA A 456 23.44 -4.84 -3.60
N TYR A 457 23.53 -4.43 -4.87
CA TYR A 457 24.72 -4.54 -5.71
C TYR A 457 25.56 -3.27 -5.72
N SER A 458 26.86 -3.45 -5.80
CA SER A 458 27.85 -2.42 -6.10
C SER A 458 28.27 -2.49 -7.57
N ARG A 459 28.30 -1.35 -8.27
CA ARG A 459 28.81 -1.21 -9.64
C ARG A 459 30.23 -0.65 -9.64
N ASN A 460 31.25 -1.50 -9.53
CA ASN A 460 32.62 -1.01 -9.47
C ASN A 460 33.04 -0.36 -10.79
N ILE A 461 33.45 0.90 -10.73
CA ILE A 461 33.88 1.72 -11.87
C ILE A 461 35.09 1.11 -12.60
N VAL A 462 35.88 0.28 -11.91
CA VAL A 462 37.12 -0.34 -12.44
C VAL A 462 36.95 -1.86 -12.67
N GLY A 463 35.72 -2.37 -12.59
CA GLY A 463 35.38 -3.78 -12.83
C GLY A 463 35.25 -4.63 -11.56
N GLY A 464 34.41 -5.67 -11.65
CA GLY A 464 34.03 -6.52 -10.51
C GLY A 464 32.75 -6.07 -9.82
N VAL A 465 32.12 -6.98 -9.09
CA VAL A 465 30.81 -6.76 -8.46
C VAL A 465 30.88 -7.17 -6.98
N ALA A 466 30.31 -6.33 -6.12
CA ALA A 466 30.14 -6.65 -4.71
C ALA A 466 28.66 -6.64 -4.34
N VAL A 467 28.30 -7.42 -3.32
CA VAL A 467 26.93 -7.56 -2.84
C VAL A 467 26.94 -7.37 -1.33
N ILE A 468 25.97 -6.61 -0.81
CA ILE A 468 25.64 -6.64 0.61
C ILE A 468 24.28 -7.32 0.78
N LEU A 469 24.20 -8.21 1.76
CA LEU A 469 23.00 -8.90 2.19
C LEU A 469 22.76 -8.56 3.67
N GLY A 470 21.53 -8.22 4.02
CA GLY A 470 21.13 -7.88 5.38
C GLY A 470 19.90 -8.66 5.84
N SER A 471 19.93 -9.11 7.09
CA SER A 471 18.76 -9.53 7.87
C SER A 471 18.45 -8.47 8.93
N ALA A 472 17.48 -8.73 9.81
CA ALA A 472 17.21 -7.87 10.96
C ALA A 472 18.40 -7.75 11.95
N ARG A 473 19.35 -8.70 11.91
CA ARG A 473 20.40 -8.85 12.94
C ARG A 473 21.80 -9.13 12.40
N ALA A 474 21.92 -9.59 11.15
CA ALA A 474 23.19 -9.99 10.55
C ALA A 474 23.36 -9.32 9.19
N MET A 475 24.62 -9.15 8.80
CA MET A 475 24.99 -8.61 7.49
C MET A 475 26.16 -9.38 6.93
N TYR A 476 26.16 -9.52 5.61
CA TYR A 476 27.19 -10.22 4.87
C TYR A 476 27.59 -9.41 3.66
N VAL A 477 28.87 -9.44 3.32
CA VAL A 477 29.39 -8.84 2.09
C VAL A 477 30.09 -9.90 1.24
N SER A 478 29.76 -9.88 -0.04
CA SER A 478 30.46 -10.62 -1.09
C SER A 478 31.24 -9.64 -1.95
N LYS A 479 32.45 -10.03 -2.37
CA LYS A 479 33.31 -9.26 -3.29
C LYS A 479 33.45 -9.90 -4.67
N ASP A 480 32.64 -10.93 -4.93
CA ASP A 480 32.67 -11.78 -6.12
C ASP A 480 31.26 -12.06 -6.65
N GLY A 481 30.35 -11.08 -6.55
CA GLY A 481 29.01 -11.18 -7.13
C GLY A 481 28.07 -12.17 -6.43
N GLY A 482 28.35 -12.54 -5.18
CA GLY A 482 27.51 -13.42 -4.35
C GLY A 482 27.98 -14.87 -4.26
N ASP A 483 29.16 -15.20 -4.81
CA ASP A 483 29.70 -16.57 -4.78
C ASP A 483 30.31 -16.92 -3.41
N THR A 484 31.01 -15.98 -2.78
CA THR A 484 31.53 -16.14 -1.42
C THR A 484 31.18 -14.95 -0.53
N TRP A 485 31.01 -15.23 0.76
CA TRP A 485 30.47 -14.28 1.73
C TRP A 485 31.39 -14.15 2.95
N SER A 486 31.40 -12.93 3.50
CA SER A 486 32.09 -12.60 4.75
C SER A 486 31.17 -11.80 5.66
N ASP A 487 31.20 -12.11 6.95
CA ASP A 487 30.38 -11.44 7.95
C ASP A 487 30.78 -9.97 8.08
N VAL A 488 29.78 -9.12 8.26
CA VAL A 488 29.94 -7.70 8.54
C VAL A 488 29.35 -7.41 9.92
N ALA A 489 30.15 -6.85 10.82
CA ALA A 489 29.71 -6.54 12.18
C ALA A 489 28.58 -5.50 12.16
N SER A 490 27.54 -5.70 12.98
CA SER A 490 26.48 -4.72 13.17
C SER A 490 27.03 -3.43 13.81
N PRO A 491 26.56 -2.24 13.40
CA PRO A 491 26.86 -0.99 14.11
C PRO A 491 26.23 -0.92 15.51
N ALA A 492 25.16 -1.69 15.77
CA ALA A 492 24.43 -1.72 17.02
C ALA A 492 23.81 -3.11 17.25
N ASP A 493 24.22 -3.79 18.31
CA ASP A 493 23.86 -5.21 18.54
C ASP A 493 22.37 -5.42 18.87
N ASP A 494 21.74 -4.47 19.56
CA ASP A 494 20.35 -4.60 20.04
C ASP A 494 19.31 -4.04 19.06
N ASP A 495 19.70 -3.14 18.16
CA ASP A 495 18.79 -2.47 17.24
C ASP A 495 18.52 -3.33 15.99
N GLU A 496 17.33 -3.19 15.41
CA GLU A 496 16.97 -3.89 14.18
C GLU A 496 17.59 -3.20 12.97
N ILE A 497 18.20 -3.96 12.06
CA ILE A 497 18.66 -3.45 10.77
C ILE A 497 17.48 -3.34 9.82
N VAL A 498 17.27 -2.14 9.27
CA VAL A 498 16.13 -1.82 8.39
C VAL A 498 16.53 -1.33 7.00
N ALA A 499 17.80 -0.98 6.80
CA ALA A 499 18.35 -0.70 5.47
C ALA A 499 19.84 -1.05 5.38
N VAL A 500 20.26 -1.61 4.24
CA VAL A 500 21.67 -1.76 3.87
C VAL A 500 21.88 -1.19 2.47
N SER A 501 22.99 -0.50 2.28
CA SER A 501 23.37 0.07 0.99
C SER A 501 24.87 -0.03 0.81
N ILE A 502 25.28 -0.29 -0.42
CA ILE A 502 26.69 -0.45 -0.79
C ILE A 502 27.09 0.64 -1.78
N SER A 503 28.26 1.24 -1.58
CA SER A 503 28.80 2.23 -2.52
C SER A 503 28.92 1.63 -3.92
N PRO A 504 28.59 2.36 -5.00
CA PRO A 504 28.92 1.93 -6.36
C PRO A 504 30.40 1.56 -6.50
N ASN A 505 31.31 2.26 -5.81
CA ASN A 505 32.74 2.00 -5.91
C ASN A 505 33.32 1.16 -4.75
N PHE A 506 32.51 0.25 -4.18
CA PHE A 506 32.84 -0.42 -2.92
C PHE A 506 34.18 -1.16 -2.90
N LEU A 507 34.57 -1.87 -3.96
CA LEU A 507 35.84 -2.61 -3.93
C LEU A 507 37.07 -1.68 -3.83
N GLN A 508 36.90 -0.37 -4.06
CA GLN A 508 37.95 0.63 -3.90
C GLN A 508 37.80 1.41 -2.60
N ASP A 509 36.59 1.87 -2.29
CA ASP A 509 36.35 2.78 -1.16
C ASP A 509 35.85 2.10 0.13
N ASN A 510 35.53 0.81 0.06
CA ASN A 510 34.95 -0.03 1.12
C ASN A 510 33.80 0.66 1.88
N THR A 511 33.02 1.50 1.20
CA THR A 511 31.96 2.29 1.83
C THR A 511 30.64 1.53 1.89
N LEU A 512 30.10 1.41 3.10
CA LEU A 512 28.80 0.82 3.40
C LEU A 512 27.94 1.81 4.17
N LEU A 513 26.63 1.75 3.93
CA LEU A 513 25.62 2.40 4.75
C LEU A 513 24.69 1.35 5.34
N VAL A 514 24.37 1.52 6.62
CA VAL A 514 23.44 0.65 7.35
C VAL A 514 22.51 1.54 8.15
N SER A 515 21.22 1.25 8.14
CA SER A 515 20.24 1.95 8.96
C SER A 515 19.68 1.01 10.01
N THR A 516 19.61 1.47 11.26
CA THR A 516 19.04 0.73 12.39
C THR A 516 17.81 1.44 12.95
N TYR A 517 16.88 0.67 13.50
CA TYR A 517 15.66 1.15 14.14
C TYR A 517 15.64 0.74 15.62
N SER A 518 15.40 1.71 16.50
CA SER A 518 15.29 1.52 17.95
C SER A 518 13.99 2.10 18.51
N THR A 519 13.40 1.43 19.50
CA THR A 519 12.16 1.86 20.20
C THR A 519 12.42 2.34 21.62
N THR A 520 13.68 2.40 22.05
CA THR A 520 14.04 2.79 23.42
C THR A 520 13.92 4.30 23.60
N GLY A 521 13.16 4.74 24.61
CA GLY A 521 12.77 6.15 24.83
C GLY A 521 13.87 7.15 25.22
N ALA A 522 15.14 6.91 24.87
CA ALA A 522 16.23 7.85 25.09
C ALA A 522 17.07 7.97 23.83
N THR A 523 17.20 9.19 23.31
CA THR A 523 18.17 9.47 22.24
C THR A 523 19.58 9.11 22.74
N ARG A 524 20.50 8.67 21.87
CA ARG A 524 21.85 8.31 22.33
C ARG A 524 22.59 9.48 23.00
N ARG A 525 22.25 10.73 22.63
CA ARG A 525 22.71 11.96 23.31
C ARG A 525 22.33 12.01 24.80
N ASP A 526 21.26 11.34 25.21
CA ASP A 526 20.85 11.23 26.61
C ASP A 526 21.58 10.11 27.35
N ARG A 527 22.04 9.06 26.63
CA ARG A 527 22.84 7.96 27.20
C ARG A 527 24.29 8.35 27.51
N ASP A 528 24.85 9.31 26.77
CA ASP A 528 26.22 9.79 26.96
C ASP A 528 26.35 10.96 27.98
N ARG A 529 25.25 11.39 28.61
CA ARG A 529 25.29 12.43 29.66
C ARG A 529 25.59 11.83 31.04
N ALA A 530 26.54 12.46 31.74
CA ALA A 530 26.92 12.06 33.11
C ALA A 530 25.70 12.01 34.06
N PRO A 531 25.67 11.04 34.99
CA PRO A 531 24.55 10.88 35.91
C PRO A 531 24.53 12.05 36.91
N GLY A 532 23.63 13.02 36.73
CA GLY A 532 23.50 14.14 37.66
C GLY A 532 22.68 15.36 37.23
N ALA A 533 22.24 15.47 35.97
CA ALA A 533 21.37 16.58 35.56
C ALA A 533 19.90 16.28 35.91
N ARG A 534 19.29 17.12 36.77
CA ARG A 534 17.91 16.99 37.25
C ARG A 534 16.90 16.87 36.10
N GLN A 535 16.22 15.72 36.01
CA GLN A 535 15.08 15.47 35.13
C GLN A 535 13.86 16.28 35.59
N GLN A 536 13.36 17.15 34.71
CA GLN A 536 12.04 17.74 34.85
C GLN A 536 11.06 16.84 34.09
N PHE A 537 10.32 16.01 34.82
CA PHE A 537 9.39 15.00 34.31
C PHE A 537 8.40 15.58 33.27
N ARG A 538 8.56 15.20 32.00
CA ARG A 538 7.45 14.85 31.11
C ARG A 538 7.45 13.33 30.99
N ALA A 539 6.28 12.70 30.98
CA ALA A 539 6.20 11.25 30.78
C ALA A 539 6.83 10.90 29.41
N ASP A 540 7.99 10.26 29.43
CA ASP A 540 8.73 9.86 28.22
C ASP A 540 7.89 8.81 27.48
N THR A 541 7.18 9.26 26.45
CA THR A 541 6.62 8.33 25.47
C THR A 541 7.81 7.74 24.72
N PRO A 542 7.95 6.41 24.59
CA PRO A 542 9.04 5.81 23.84
C PRO A 542 9.10 6.43 22.45
N GLN A 543 10.21 7.10 22.13
CA GLN A 543 10.41 7.68 20.81
C GLN A 543 11.17 6.68 19.96
N SER A 544 10.59 6.35 18.81
CA SER A 544 11.27 5.52 17.82
C SER A 544 12.29 6.34 17.04
N THR A 545 13.42 5.73 16.75
CA THR A 545 14.56 6.40 16.12
C THR A 545 15.14 5.55 15.02
N ILE A 546 15.42 6.18 13.87
CA ILE A 546 16.25 5.64 12.80
C ILE A 546 17.64 6.27 12.89
N THR A 547 18.67 5.45 12.96
CA THR A 547 20.07 5.88 12.88
C THR A 547 20.70 5.35 11.61
N VAL A 548 21.32 6.21 10.81
CA VAL A 548 22.09 5.81 9.63
C VAL A 548 23.57 5.85 9.97
N TRP A 549 24.24 4.75 9.70
CA TRP A 549 25.64 4.49 9.98
C TRP A 549 26.42 4.39 8.69
N ARG A 550 27.63 4.93 8.69
CA ARG A 550 28.58 4.83 7.58
C ARG A 550 29.85 4.13 8.04
N SER A 551 30.27 3.13 7.26
CA SER A 551 31.62 2.57 7.31
C SER A 551 32.35 2.93 6.02
N THR A 552 33.67 3.10 6.11
CA THR A 552 34.59 3.29 4.98
C THR A 552 35.74 2.26 5.01
N ASP A 553 35.58 1.21 5.81
CA ASP A 553 36.56 0.14 6.03
C ASP A 553 35.91 -1.25 5.93
N GLY A 554 34.79 -1.35 5.19
CA GLY A 554 34.11 -2.61 4.93
C GLY A 554 33.31 -3.14 6.12
N GLY A 555 32.91 -2.25 7.03
CA GLY A 555 32.10 -2.56 8.22
C GLY A 555 32.90 -2.94 9.46
N ALA A 556 34.22 -2.70 9.46
CA ALA A 556 35.04 -2.89 10.67
C ALA A 556 34.80 -1.77 11.71
N ARG A 557 34.49 -0.56 11.25
CA ARG A 557 34.13 0.58 12.09
C ARG A 557 32.93 1.33 11.52
N TRP A 558 32.03 1.74 12.42
CA TRP A 558 30.80 2.44 12.08
C TRP A 558 30.75 3.82 12.71
N ASN A 559 30.40 4.81 11.90
CA ASN A 559 30.16 6.19 12.37
C ASN A 559 28.69 6.54 12.12
N PRO A 560 27.93 6.93 13.15
CA PRO A 560 26.58 7.43 12.93
C PRO A 560 26.67 8.77 12.18
N VAL A 561 25.89 8.90 11.11
CA VAL A 561 25.85 10.11 10.28
C VAL A 561 24.49 10.81 10.33
N ILE A 562 23.40 10.07 10.56
CA ILE A 562 22.06 10.61 10.75
C ILE A 562 21.44 9.94 11.99
N ASP A 563 20.74 10.73 12.80
CA ASP A 563 19.95 10.25 13.93
C ASP A 563 18.59 10.97 13.92
N GLN A 564 17.53 10.24 13.56
CA GLN A 564 16.23 10.81 13.23
C GLN A 564 15.12 10.15 14.07
N ILE A 565 14.45 10.96 14.89
CA ILE A 565 13.20 10.54 15.54
C ILE A 565 12.11 10.47 14.49
N THR A 566 11.49 9.31 14.33
CA THR A 566 10.47 9.07 13.33
C THR A 566 9.67 7.82 13.66
N SER A 567 8.40 7.80 13.28
CA SER A 567 7.57 6.59 13.28
C SER A 567 7.76 5.74 12.02
N ALA A 568 8.43 6.27 10.99
CA ALA A 568 8.79 5.50 9.81
C ALA A 568 9.78 4.39 10.19
N ARG A 569 9.63 3.21 9.57
CA ARG A 569 10.52 2.06 9.76
C ARG A 569 11.31 1.69 8.51
N TRP A 570 11.29 2.54 7.50
CA TRP A 570 11.95 2.33 6.23
C TRP A 570 12.88 3.51 5.93
N VAL A 571 13.95 3.23 5.20
CA VAL A 571 14.95 4.20 4.75
C VAL A 571 15.23 3.91 3.29
N THR A 572 15.34 4.96 2.48
CA THR A 572 15.83 4.85 1.11
C THR A 572 17.11 5.64 0.96
N THR A 573 18.03 5.16 0.14
CA THR A 573 19.32 5.81 -0.10
C THR A 573 19.60 5.85 -1.59
N ALA A 574 20.16 6.96 -2.05
CA ALA A 574 20.60 7.07 -3.43
C ALA A 574 22.06 7.55 -3.50
N PHE A 575 22.87 6.78 -4.21
CA PHE A 575 24.24 7.15 -4.54
C PHE A 575 24.30 7.72 -5.95
N PRO A 576 25.05 8.81 -6.17
CA PRO A 576 25.48 9.17 -7.52
C PRO A 576 26.33 8.04 -8.13
N HIS A 577 26.21 7.81 -9.43
CA HIS A 577 26.93 6.73 -10.13
C HIS A 577 28.45 6.82 -10.03
N ASP A 578 29.00 8.04 -9.92
CA ASP A 578 30.44 8.26 -9.80
C ASP A 578 30.91 8.42 -8.35
N TYR A 579 30.07 8.07 -7.37
CA TYR A 579 30.39 8.25 -5.96
C TYR A 579 31.74 7.60 -5.63
N ARG A 580 32.62 8.38 -4.99
CA ARG A 580 33.91 7.88 -4.49
C ARG A 580 34.03 8.23 -3.02
N GLY A 581 34.25 7.23 -2.17
CA GLY A 581 34.46 7.47 -0.73
C GLY A 581 35.72 8.30 -0.41
N ASP A 582 36.64 8.49 -1.35
CA ASP A 582 37.87 9.27 -1.18
C ASP A 582 37.74 10.70 -1.72
N ARG A 583 37.98 11.65 -0.81
CA ARG A 583 38.04 13.12 -1.02
C ARG A 583 36.69 13.82 -1.14
N GLU A 584 36.56 14.82 -0.28
CA GLU A 584 35.62 15.94 -0.32
C GLU A 584 35.78 16.74 -1.63
N THR A 585 35.50 16.14 -2.79
CA THR A 585 35.14 16.92 -3.96
C THR A 585 33.76 17.52 -3.69
N VAL A 586 33.56 18.77 -4.12
CA VAL A 586 32.53 19.70 -3.66
C VAL A 586 31.08 19.18 -3.82
N ARG A 587 30.84 18.07 -4.53
CA ARG A 587 29.50 17.52 -4.88
C ARG A 587 29.39 15.98 -4.76
N ASN A 588 30.30 15.32 -4.04
CA ASN A 588 30.37 13.86 -3.93
C ASN A 588 29.66 13.33 -2.67
N GLY A 589 28.34 13.55 -2.59
CA GLY A 589 27.48 13.14 -1.48
C GLY A 589 26.42 12.13 -1.90
N PHE A 590 25.91 11.35 -0.95
CA PHE A 590 24.75 10.48 -1.14
C PHE A 590 23.53 11.08 -0.43
N PHE A 591 22.34 10.60 -0.80
CA PHE A 591 21.06 11.06 -0.28
C PHE A 591 20.43 9.98 0.59
N VAL A 592 19.74 10.40 1.64
CA VAL A 592 19.00 9.51 2.55
C VAL A 592 17.60 10.05 2.76
N GLY A 593 16.59 9.26 2.40
CA GLY A 593 15.18 9.53 2.68
C GLY A 593 14.76 8.83 3.98
N VAL A 594 14.27 9.61 4.96
CA VAL A 594 13.73 9.08 6.22
C VAL A 594 12.45 9.81 6.58
N GLY A 595 11.34 9.09 6.67
CA GLY A 595 10.04 9.69 6.93
C GLY A 595 9.69 10.69 5.83
N THR A 596 9.55 11.97 6.18
CA THR A 596 9.21 13.06 5.26
C THR A 596 10.41 13.88 4.76
N LEU A 597 11.63 13.48 5.13
CA LEU A 597 12.84 14.26 4.92
C LEU A 597 13.77 13.55 3.95
N VAL A 598 14.38 14.33 3.06
CA VAL A 598 15.59 13.93 2.33
C VAL A 598 16.78 14.64 2.92
N GLN A 599 17.81 13.89 3.25
CA GLN A 599 19.01 14.37 3.91
C GLN A 599 20.23 14.17 3.03
N ARG A 600 21.17 15.12 3.11
CA ARG A 600 22.45 15.09 2.40
C ARG A 600 23.57 15.73 3.22
N PRO A 601 24.85 15.39 2.99
CA PRO A 601 25.97 16.07 3.62
C PRO A 601 26.13 17.51 3.10
N MET A 602 26.48 18.44 4.00
CA MET A 602 26.86 19.82 3.66
C MET A 602 28.23 19.88 3.01
N TRP A 603 28.39 20.80 2.06
CA TRP A 603 29.67 21.04 1.40
C TRP A 603 30.72 21.63 2.36
N GLY A 604 31.94 21.06 2.35
CA GLY A 604 33.12 21.61 3.02
C GLY A 604 33.09 21.67 4.56
N GLY A 605 32.07 21.09 5.19
CA GLY A 605 31.95 20.97 6.64
C GLY A 605 31.99 19.51 7.07
N ARG A 606 32.94 19.13 7.93
CA ARG A 606 32.97 17.80 8.53
C ARG A 606 31.65 17.54 9.27
N GLN A 607 30.90 16.53 8.84
CA GLN A 607 29.74 15.94 9.54
C GLN A 607 28.49 16.82 9.72
N LEU A 608 28.28 17.84 8.88
CA LEU A 608 27.00 18.56 8.89
C LEU A 608 26.08 18.03 7.80
N TRP A 609 24.79 17.89 8.12
CA TRP A 609 23.75 17.40 7.21
C TRP A 609 22.67 18.45 7.02
N ILE A 610 22.20 18.60 5.79
CA ILE A 610 20.98 19.35 5.45
C ILE A 610 19.85 18.34 5.34
N ALA A 611 18.71 18.68 5.92
CA ALA A 611 17.49 17.90 5.83
C ALA A 611 16.38 18.78 5.27
N GLU A 612 15.87 18.42 4.10
CA GLU A 612 14.79 19.13 3.43
C GLU A 612 13.53 18.28 3.40
N ARG A 613 12.38 18.93 3.58
CA ARG A 613 11.09 18.26 3.47
C ARG A 613 10.68 18.20 2.02
N VAL A 614 10.24 17.02 1.58
CA VAL A 614 9.78 16.80 0.20
C VAL A 614 8.27 16.75 0.17
N GLY A 615 7.66 17.58 -0.67
CA GLY A 615 6.21 17.62 -0.85
C GLY A 615 5.44 18.23 0.32
N LYS A 616 4.22 17.73 0.55
CA LYS A 616 3.34 18.22 1.61
C LYS A 616 3.91 17.86 3.00
N PRO A 617 3.46 18.54 4.08
CA PRO A 617 3.97 18.32 5.43
C PRO A 617 4.04 16.85 5.88
N ASN A 618 3.13 15.99 5.44
CA ASN A 618 3.07 14.58 5.86
C ASN A 618 3.46 13.59 4.74
N SER A 619 4.08 14.06 3.67
CA SER A 619 4.48 13.20 2.55
C SER A 619 5.69 12.35 2.93
N GLY A 620 5.51 11.02 3.00
CA GLY A 620 6.60 10.07 3.24
C GLY A 620 7.40 9.80 1.96
N VAL A 621 8.73 9.76 2.03
CA VAL A 621 9.66 9.66 0.89
C VAL A 621 9.97 8.22 0.44
N LEU A 622 9.06 7.52 -0.21
CA LEU A 622 9.14 6.06 -0.42
C LEU A 622 10.37 5.56 -1.20
N SER A 623 10.87 6.31 -2.19
CA SER A 623 12.07 5.95 -2.95
C SER A 623 12.87 7.17 -3.40
N LEU A 624 14.18 7.01 -3.53
CA LEU A 624 15.12 8.00 -4.06
C LEU A 624 15.94 7.42 -5.20
N THR A 625 16.15 8.23 -6.24
CA THR A 625 17.09 7.94 -7.32
C THR A 625 17.78 9.21 -7.79
N VAL A 626 18.98 9.07 -8.36
CA VAL A 626 19.79 10.17 -8.90
C VAL A 626 19.93 9.93 -10.40
N SER A 627 19.86 10.99 -11.21
CA SER A 627 20.09 10.86 -12.65
C SER A 627 21.49 10.28 -12.94
N PRO A 628 21.64 9.45 -13.99
CA PRO A 628 22.93 8.90 -14.41
C PRO A 628 24.01 9.95 -14.75
N GLY A 629 23.58 11.20 -14.94
CA GLY A 629 24.35 12.26 -15.55
C GLY A 629 25.62 12.68 -14.81
N THR A 630 26.40 13.48 -15.54
CA THR A 630 27.64 14.07 -15.01
C THR A 630 27.34 14.94 -13.79
N VAL A 631 28.36 15.20 -12.96
CA VAL A 631 28.28 16.00 -11.72
C VAL A 631 27.57 17.35 -11.91
N TRP A 632 27.54 17.90 -13.13
CA TRP A 632 26.95 19.20 -13.45
C TRP A 632 25.46 19.17 -13.82
N ASN A 633 24.90 17.99 -14.12
CA ASN A 633 23.49 17.83 -14.54
C ASN A 633 22.73 16.83 -13.65
N ARG A 634 23.09 16.77 -12.35
CA ARG A 634 22.48 15.82 -11.42
C ARG A 634 21.16 16.32 -10.89
N SER A 635 20.11 15.57 -11.22
CA SER A 635 18.81 15.72 -10.58
C SER A 635 18.59 14.56 -9.61
N VAL A 636 17.94 14.87 -8.49
CA VAL A 636 17.49 13.86 -7.52
C VAL A 636 15.98 13.76 -7.64
N TYR A 637 15.47 12.54 -7.71
CA TYR A 637 14.06 12.26 -7.77
C TYR A 637 13.63 11.53 -6.51
N ALA A 638 12.50 11.96 -5.96
CA ALA A 638 11.88 11.39 -4.78
C ALA A 638 10.46 10.97 -5.12
N SER A 639 10.17 9.68 -5.01
CA SER A 639 8.80 9.20 -4.98
C SER A 639 8.28 9.32 -3.54
N THR A 640 7.03 9.73 -3.38
CA THR A 640 6.44 9.97 -2.07
C THR A 640 5.03 9.43 -1.98
N THR A 641 4.45 9.47 -0.78
CA THR A 641 3.04 9.14 -0.57
C THR A 641 2.06 10.10 -1.26
N ASP A 642 2.52 11.25 -1.75
CA ASP A 642 1.68 12.30 -2.36
C ASP A 642 2.13 12.75 -3.77
N GLY A 643 3.17 12.12 -4.32
CA GLY A 643 3.60 12.37 -5.68
C GLY A 643 5.10 12.15 -5.88
N ILE A 644 5.57 12.53 -7.06
CA ILE A 644 6.98 12.57 -7.44
C ILE A 644 7.47 14.00 -7.36
N TYR A 645 8.66 14.18 -6.81
CA TYR A 645 9.36 15.45 -6.72
C TYR A 645 10.75 15.33 -7.31
N ARG A 646 11.19 16.38 -7.98
CA ARG A 646 12.51 16.52 -8.59
C ARG A 646 13.27 17.67 -7.92
N SER A 647 14.56 17.49 -7.72
CA SER A 647 15.48 18.52 -7.29
C SER A 647 16.62 18.65 -8.28
N ASP A 648 16.90 19.88 -8.73
CA ASP A 648 17.98 20.20 -9.69
C ASP A 648 19.19 20.86 -9.02
N ASP A 649 19.16 21.00 -7.70
CA ASP A 649 20.17 21.66 -6.89
C ASP A 649 20.68 20.74 -5.76
N GLU A 650 20.76 19.44 -6.08
CA GLU A 650 21.24 18.39 -5.18
C GLU A 650 20.41 18.30 -3.89
N GLY A 651 19.08 18.31 -3.99
CA GLY A 651 18.17 18.10 -2.87
C GLY A 651 17.92 19.31 -1.98
N LEU A 652 18.34 20.53 -2.36
CA LEU A 652 18.09 21.76 -1.60
C LEU A 652 16.67 22.30 -1.83
N THR A 653 16.19 22.24 -3.05
CA THR A 653 14.83 22.62 -3.43
C THR A 653 14.16 21.52 -4.23
N TRP A 654 12.84 21.40 -4.06
CA TRP A 654 12.05 20.33 -4.64
C TRP A 654 10.86 20.90 -5.40
N HIS A 655 10.64 20.39 -6.60
CA HIS A 655 9.55 20.76 -7.49
C HIS A 655 8.68 19.54 -7.79
N GLY A 656 7.36 19.72 -7.76
CA GLY A 656 6.43 18.64 -8.05
C GLY A 656 6.48 18.24 -9.52
N MET A 657 6.53 16.94 -9.78
CA MET A 657 6.61 16.33 -11.10
C MET A 657 5.63 15.15 -11.19
N SER A 658 4.38 15.40 -10.80
CA SER A 658 3.34 14.36 -10.64
C SER A 658 2.22 14.44 -11.68
N GLU A 659 2.35 15.33 -12.67
CA GLU A 659 1.32 15.51 -13.69
C GLU A 659 1.17 14.23 -14.52
N GLY A 660 -0.06 13.76 -14.72
CA GLY A 660 -0.37 12.55 -15.48
C GLY A 660 -0.48 11.26 -14.67
N LEU A 661 -0.05 11.26 -13.40
CA LEU A 661 -0.23 10.12 -12.49
C LEU A 661 -1.72 9.93 -12.14
N HIS A 662 -2.20 8.69 -12.17
CA HIS A 662 -3.59 8.37 -11.80
C HIS A 662 -3.81 8.32 -10.28
N THR A 663 -2.77 8.04 -9.50
CA THR A 663 -2.80 8.07 -8.02
C THR A 663 -1.62 8.88 -7.48
N PRO A 664 -1.78 9.55 -6.33
CA PRO A 664 -0.72 10.38 -5.79
C PRO A 664 0.44 9.56 -5.19
N THR A 665 0.17 8.38 -4.64
CA THR A 665 1.20 7.58 -3.97
C THR A 665 2.08 6.83 -4.98
N VAL A 666 3.39 7.13 -4.98
CA VAL A 666 4.37 6.48 -5.87
C VAL A 666 5.37 5.66 -5.05
N VAL A 667 5.31 4.34 -5.22
CA VAL A 667 6.08 3.37 -4.43
C VAL A 667 7.53 3.30 -4.90
N SER A 668 7.77 3.32 -6.21
CA SER A 668 9.12 3.32 -6.76
C SER A 668 9.23 4.15 -8.03
N ILE A 669 10.42 4.68 -8.26
CA ILE A 669 10.81 5.37 -9.49
C ILE A 669 12.14 4.78 -9.97
N ALA A 670 12.23 4.47 -11.26
CA ALA A 670 13.43 3.96 -11.91
C ALA A 670 13.78 4.85 -13.10
N LEU A 671 15.06 5.18 -13.25
CA LEU A 671 15.58 5.94 -14.39
C LEU A 671 16.40 4.99 -15.26
N ALA A 672 16.18 5.02 -16.57
CA ALA A 672 17.00 4.26 -17.51
C ALA A 672 18.47 4.68 -17.43
N PRO A 673 19.42 3.79 -17.71
CA PRO A 673 20.84 4.15 -17.78
C PRO A 673 21.14 5.29 -18.77
N SER A 674 20.33 5.38 -19.84
CA SER A 674 20.36 6.42 -20.87
C SER A 674 19.45 7.62 -20.59
N PHE A 675 18.89 7.73 -19.39
CA PHE A 675 17.89 8.75 -19.03
C PHE A 675 18.29 10.19 -19.37
N ASP A 676 19.57 10.55 -19.32
CA ASP A 676 19.99 11.92 -19.69
C ASP A 676 19.97 12.17 -21.22
N ASP A 677 19.94 11.11 -22.02
CA ASP A 677 19.90 11.14 -23.48
C ASP A 677 18.46 10.99 -24.02
N ASP A 678 17.68 10.08 -23.46
CA ASP A 678 16.31 9.76 -23.91
C ASP A 678 15.21 10.24 -22.95
N GLY A 679 15.50 10.45 -21.66
CA GLY A 679 14.48 10.84 -20.67
C GLY A 679 13.62 9.67 -20.18
N ASP A 680 14.02 8.42 -20.43
CA ASP A 680 13.24 7.25 -20.03
C ASP A 680 13.23 7.01 -18.53
N ALA A 681 12.07 7.26 -17.93
CA ALA A 681 11.81 7.03 -16.52
C ALA A 681 10.49 6.31 -16.32
N PHE A 682 10.47 5.44 -15.32
CA PHE A 682 9.31 4.65 -14.96
C PHE A 682 8.89 4.92 -13.52
N ALA A 683 7.60 5.13 -13.30
CA ALA A 683 7.01 5.32 -11.98
C ALA A 683 5.98 4.23 -11.70
N LEU A 684 6.20 3.51 -10.60
CA LEU A 684 5.29 2.50 -10.09
C LEU A 684 4.47 3.11 -8.95
N THR A 685 3.17 3.24 -9.16
CA THR A 685 2.27 3.77 -8.14
C THR A 685 1.75 2.66 -7.23
N LEU A 686 1.18 3.09 -6.10
CA LEU A 686 0.38 2.21 -5.25
C LEU A 686 -0.70 1.51 -6.09
N GLY A 687 -0.91 0.22 -5.83
CA GLY A 687 -1.82 -0.64 -6.59
C GLY A 687 -1.17 -1.33 -7.79
N GLY A 688 0.05 -0.94 -8.18
CA GLY A 688 0.83 -1.64 -9.19
C GLY A 688 0.61 -1.15 -10.62
N ALA A 689 0.33 0.14 -10.82
CA ALA A 689 0.31 0.71 -12.18
C ALA A 689 1.64 1.36 -12.53
N LEU A 690 2.11 1.06 -13.74
CA LEU A 690 3.34 1.60 -14.30
C LEU A 690 3.04 2.80 -15.19
N HIS A 691 3.84 3.85 -15.04
CA HIS A 691 3.84 5.00 -15.93
C HIS A 691 5.21 5.21 -16.52
N ARG A 692 5.27 5.75 -17.72
CA ARG A 692 6.48 6.27 -18.36
C ARG A 692 6.44 7.79 -18.40
N LEU A 693 7.59 8.43 -18.28
CA LEU A 693 7.68 9.87 -18.46
C LEU A 693 7.67 10.23 -19.96
N SER A 694 6.74 11.08 -20.38
CA SER A 694 6.68 11.60 -21.74
C SER A 694 7.92 12.44 -22.03
N HIS A 695 8.43 12.35 -23.26
CA HIS A 695 9.48 13.25 -23.71
C HIS A 695 8.85 14.63 -23.94
N ALA A 696 9.60 15.70 -23.65
CA ALA A 696 9.17 17.02 -24.08
C ALA A 696 9.33 17.09 -25.60
N ASP A 697 8.25 17.36 -26.34
CA ASP A 697 8.36 17.67 -27.77
C ASP A 697 9.21 18.95 -27.92
N ASP A 698 10.37 18.82 -28.59
CA ASP A 698 11.32 19.91 -28.88
C ASP A 698 10.74 21.02 -29.79
#